data_AF-I8XMP9-F1
#
_entry.id   AF-I8XMP9-F1
#
_cell.length_a   1.000
_cell.length_b   1.000
_cell.length_c   1.000
_cell.angle_alpha   90.00
_cell.angle_beta   90.00
_cell.angle_gamma   90.00
#
_symmetry.space_group_name_H-M   'P 1'
#
loop_
_entity.id
_entity.type
_entity.pdbx_description
1 polymer ?
#
loop_
_entity_poly.entity_id
_entity_poly.type
_entity_poly.pdbx_seq_one_letter_code
_entity_poly.pdbx_strand_id
1 'polypeptide(L)'
;MKRITLACMAAVCCLSWGTPVMAEGDIPPSASTELFDFTPFNDREMLELFLTAQENGRKYPTEAEFEAAGFNLIDLEFARSHVRPRAILKDKSKNLYPNIYENRNLWMNIPMGVGKAIGGYPSSTFSDDTYSMWNYTNLFGSWNHGLFQAPGSWVDAAHKNGTDIFSGIKFFESWTPGSESAKYREMITAKNPDGSFKYAEAFINCLMFFGTDGINYNWEDTGYADADVMAFHKELYKIAEREGFKNFHIGIYTSNSTLSQRYVDALYGTKETGKTADLMLNYAGGDFSYGIGSSVDIAEANYGNADGVYTGVWIVSMDRRWSALNENESAKKAGVCLWGEHGQSRFMSYNVGATSMEFQSNYQKLLERTFSGGNRNPANLLPVSNTGNNWEQDGDKEPLESFCGLATFIPERTAIQGDLPFNTFFSLGNGERYNYKGKKTFASWYNIGAQDVVPTYRWLVYDAGTTTVSTKIQPSFTHEDAYIGGSALRLEGSSTDNGTDIVLYRSKLKVSGTDPVVKVALKSGATGTEPSRLYVILKKENNDQWFEYAVGETNGPTWEEKQIALAGFSSNDVIEYIGFRVKGAYAGNYNMLVGKLELSDSRIATPANIKSNSLVVEVKEETTKSLSLKLNWAVDPTGLNFSRANWGLLYNDEANIDHFEIMYKNGENGKISEIARTTGWSGFAGNIVFEGDSDEPYVGVRSASVDFKTYSPIQWVKVERSTSPNLPAPKDNTYCESVVNPAAEGVDIAREQRYVESFTTTGADQNLDYHASAPQPDGTQYVNATDHVLKVKQGQTITLSFKAYDTSTLSKVDGLRFCFAKGYMDLDKSDSFEPDGDELLFDLGTVRKGTPEFETVGYTKEFTIPADAAVGKSRLRVVFSDAWFAHPGPCGQTAKGFSIDFGVEITGDNPQRPVAPDLHDQGEADEPDRVRDEDPTTPPSGVENIKEGYAGFSKCWMDPAENVIFFQDVERAWIYTTTGQLVKYVIGNPESLNVAELTSGVYIVKMEYNNVIRSQKLLKQ
;
A
#
# COMPACT_ATOMS: atom_id res chain seq x y z
N MET A 1 16.95 49.46 16.61
CA MET A 1 17.34 49.83 17.99
C MET A 1 16.23 49.37 18.95
N LYS A 2 16.49 49.19 20.25
CA LYS A 2 15.58 48.58 21.28
C LYS A 2 14.13 49.14 21.20
N ARG A 3 13.06 48.40 21.53
CA ARG A 3 12.92 47.34 22.56
C ARG A 3 11.99 46.19 22.12
N ILE A 4 12.27 44.97 22.60
CA ILE A 4 11.31 43.86 22.74
C ILE A 4 11.11 43.65 24.26
N THR A 5 9.90 43.31 24.69
CA THR A 5 9.54 43.20 26.11
C THR A 5 9.71 41.78 26.63
N LEU A 6 10.44 41.60 27.74
CA LEU A 6 10.50 40.33 28.46
C LEU A 6 9.15 40.05 29.12
N ALA A 7 8.46 38.99 28.69
CA ALA A 7 7.24 38.49 29.34
C ALA A 7 7.07 36.96 29.20
N CYS A 8 7.40 36.39 28.03
CA CYS A 8 7.07 34.99 27.69
C CYS A 8 8.07 33.92 28.19
N MET A 9 9.15 34.28 28.88
CA MET A 9 10.18 33.33 29.36
C MET A 9 10.05 32.93 30.84
N ALA A 10 8.97 33.33 31.53
CA ALA A 10 8.79 33.08 32.97
C ALA A 10 7.74 32.01 33.31
N ALA A 11 7.01 31.47 32.33
CA ALA A 11 5.90 30.53 32.55
C ALA A 11 6.30 29.04 32.44
N VAL A 12 7.50 28.73 31.94
CA VAL A 12 7.93 27.36 31.57
C VAL A 12 8.74 26.65 32.69
N CYS A 13 9.16 27.38 33.73
CA CYS A 13 10.16 26.88 34.71
C CYS A 13 9.62 26.59 36.12
N CYS A 14 8.31 26.51 36.33
CA CYS A 14 7.71 26.47 37.68
C CYS A 14 6.59 25.41 37.89
N LEU A 15 6.71 24.21 37.30
CA LEU A 15 5.93 23.02 37.69
C LEU A 15 6.79 21.77 37.93
N SER A 16 8.02 21.95 38.44
CA SER A 16 8.88 20.87 38.89
C SER A 16 8.92 20.80 40.42
N TRP A 17 8.12 19.91 41.04
CA TRP A 17 8.35 19.23 42.33
C TRP A 17 7.16 18.32 42.69
N GLY A 18 6.96 17.29 41.87
CA GLY A 18 6.40 16.00 42.31
C GLY A 18 7.53 14.99 42.53
N THR A 19 7.23 13.85 43.15
CA THR A 19 8.14 12.68 43.16
C THR A 19 8.46 12.22 41.73
N PRO A 20 9.63 11.61 41.48
CA PRO A 20 10.01 11.19 40.14
C PRO A 20 9.05 10.11 39.61
N VAL A 21 8.12 10.53 38.76
CA VAL A 21 7.54 9.66 37.74
C VAL A 21 8.70 9.20 36.87
N MET A 22 8.74 7.91 36.52
CA MET A 22 9.85 7.39 35.73
C MET A 22 9.87 8.10 34.37
N ALA A 23 11.06 8.55 33.96
CA ALA A 23 11.23 9.16 32.65
C ALA A 23 10.96 8.13 31.55
N GLU A 24 10.45 8.58 30.41
CA GLU A 24 10.17 7.80 29.20
C GLU A 24 11.46 7.41 28.44
N GLY A 25 12.49 7.04 29.19
CA GLY A 25 13.87 6.96 28.74
C GLY A 25 14.56 5.71 29.24
N ASP A 26 14.35 4.60 28.52
CA ASP A 26 15.36 3.55 28.37
C ASP A 26 15.09 2.53 27.23
N ILE A 27 13.94 2.62 26.54
CA ILE A 27 13.60 1.78 25.37
C ILE A 27 14.66 1.92 24.26
N PRO A 28 15.28 0.81 23.79
CA PRO A 28 16.24 0.80 22.69
C PRO A 28 15.64 1.26 21.35
N PRO A 29 16.35 2.01 20.49
CA PRO A 29 15.84 2.38 19.17
C PRO A 29 15.58 1.23 18.18
N SER A 30 16.15 0.04 18.39
CA SER A 30 15.72 -1.16 17.63
C SER A 30 14.27 -1.56 17.95
N ALA A 31 13.71 -1.11 19.07
CA ALA A 31 12.29 -1.24 19.42
C ALA A 31 11.42 -0.07 18.91
N SER A 32 11.96 0.83 18.08
CA SER A 32 11.17 1.92 17.48
C SER A 32 10.21 1.38 16.42
N THR A 33 8.98 1.92 16.43
CA THR A 33 7.94 1.75 15.41
C THR A 33 8.06 2.75 14.26
N GLU A 34 8.98 3.71 14.33
CA GLU A 34 9.32 4.59 13.20
C GLU A 34 10.12 3.80 12.17
N LEU A 35 9.44 3.27 11.14
CA LEU A 35 10.05 2.42 10.13
C LEU A 35 10.99 3.20 9.19
N PHE A 36 10.50 4.29 8.59
CA PHE A 36 11.18 5.05 7.53
C PHE A 36 11.58 6.46 7.98
N ASP A 37 12.70 6.98 7.49
CA ASP A 37 13.09 8.39 7.64
C ASP A 37 13.18 9.08 6.27
N PHE A 38 12.25 9.98 6.00
CA PHE A 38 12.22 10.80 4.78
C PHE A 38 12.62 12.26 5.02
N THR A 39 13.21 12.59 6.18
CA THR A 39 13.76 13.93 6.45
C THR A 39 14.75 14.42 5.37
N PRO A 40 15.61 13.56 4.78
CA PRO A 40 16.52 13.96 3.70
C PRO A 40 15.85 14.22 2.34
N PHE A 41 14.57 13.88 2.14
CA PHE A 41 13.87 13.98 0.85
C PHE A 41 13.37 15.42 0.58
N ASN A 42 14.28 16.39 0.67
CA ASN A 42 14.04 17.77 0.30
C ASN A 42 14.30 17.97 -1.20
N ASP A 43 13.35 18.58 -1.92
CA ASP A 43 13.43 18.74 -3.38
C ASP A 43 14.61 19.62 -3.83
N ARG A 44 15.04 20.59 -3.00
CA ARG A 44 16.24 21.39 -3.30
C ARG A 44 17.51 20.62 -3.04
N GLU A 45 17.62 19.96 -1.89
CA GLU A 45 18.86 19.31 -1.45
C GLU A 45 19.16 18.09 -2.33
N MET A 46 18.12 17.34 -2.73
CA MET A 46 18.20 16.30 -3.75
C MET A 46 18.73 16.84 -5.10
N LEU A 47 18.20 17.96 -5.59
CA LEU A 47 18.65 18.56 -6.85
C LEU A 47 20.07 19.15 -6.77
N GLU A 48 20.51 19.65 -5.61
CA GLU A 48 21.89 20.07 -5.37
C GLU A 48 22.85 18.87 -5.31
N LEU A 49 22.41 17.72 -4.78
CA LEU A 49 23.18 16.47 -4.79
C LEU A 49 23.34 15.89 -6.22
N PHE A 50 22.26 15.82 -6.99
CA PHE A 50 22.31 15.38 -8.40
C PHE A 50 23.09 16.34 -9.30
N LEU A 51 23.03 17.66 -9.05
CA LEU A 51 23.90 18.62 -9.73
C LEU A 51 25.38 18.40 -9.37
N THR A 52 25.69 18.12 -8.11
CA THR A 52 27.07 17.82 -7.69
C THR A 52 27.61 16.58 -8.40
N ALA A 53 26.78 15.55 -8.60
CA ALA A 53 27.15 14.39 -9.42
C ALA A 53 27.40 14.77 -10.90
N GLN A 54 26.55 15.64 -11.47
CA GLN A 54 26.66 16.14 -12.85
C GLN A 54 27.92 16.99 -13.09
N GLU A 55 28.27 17.88 -12.16
CA GLU A 55 29.52 18.66 -12.21
C GLU A 55 30.77 17.75 -12.12
N ASN A 56 30.63 16.58 -11.48
CA ASN A 56 31.64 15.52 -11.46
C ASN A 56 31.49 14.48 -12.60
N GLY A 57 30.69 14.77 -13.64
CA GLY A 57 30.60 13.95 -14.87
C GLY A 57 29.76 12.67 -14.76
N ARG A 58 28.92 12.53 -13.73
CA ARG A 58 27.98 11.41 -13.53
C ARG A 58 26.53 11.88 -13.68
N LYS A 59 25.57 10.97 -13.85
CA LYS A 59 24.13 11.32 -13.82
C LYS A 59 23.45 11.01 -12.49
N TYR A 60 24.16 10.49 -11.50
CA TYR A 60 23.60 10.19 -10.18
C TYR A 60 24.67 10.22 -9.08
N PRO A 61 24.29 10.54 -7.83
CA PRO A 61 25.21 10.50 -6.69
C PRO A 61 25.69 9.08 -6.39
N THR A 62 26.87 8.96 -5.79
CA THR A 62 27.38 7.71 -5.23
C THR A 62 26.70 7.42 -3.89
N GLU A 63 26.72 6.15 -3.47
CA GLU A 63 26.25 5.69 -2.15
C GLU A 63 26.80 6.60 -1.03
N ALA A 64 28.11 6.87 -1.04
CA ALA A 64 28.76 7.72 -0.04
C ALA A 64 28.35 9.22 -0.10
N GLU A 65 27.89 9.74 -1.24
CA GLU A 65 27.33 11.09 -1.34
C GLU A 65 25.90 11.15 -0.79
N PHE A 66 25.08 10.12 -1.00
CA PHE A 66 23.77 9.97 -0.36
C PHE A 66 23.91 9.83 1.17
N GLU A 67 24.80 8.96 1.65
CA GLU A 67 25.09 8.79 3.08
C GLU A 67 25.56 10.10 3.72
N ALA A 68 26.47 10.84 3.07
CA ALA A 68 26.95 12.13 3.55
C ALA A 68 25.87 13.23 3.56
N ALA A 69 24.85 13.12 2.71
CA ALA A 69 23.66 13.96 2.71
C ALA A 69 22.58 13.52 3.74
N GLY A 70 22.84 12.45 4.51
CA GLY A 70 21.95 11.98 5.57
C GLY A 70 20.96 10.88 5.15
N PHE A 71 21.01 10.38 3.92
CA PHE A 71 20.13 9.30 3.48
C PHE A 71 20.53 7.96 4.11
N ASN A 72 19.56 7.26 4.71
CA ASN A 72 19.64 5.83 4.93
C ASN A 72 19.46 5.14 3.57
N LEU A 73 20.47 4.39 3.09
CA LEU A 73 20.41 3.76 1.77
C LEU A 73 19.26 2.74 1.63
N ILE A 74 18.78 2.17 2.74
CA ILE A 74 17.58 1.33 2.76
C ILE A 74 16.33 2.16 2.44
N ASP A 75 16.15 3.31 3.09
CA ASP A 75 15.02 4.22 2.85
C ASP A 75 15.08 4.87 1.46
N LEU A 76 16.30 5.08 0.93
CA LEU A 76 16.51 5.49 -0.46
C LEU A 76 15.96 4.44 -1.44
N GLU A 77 16.28 3.15 -1.27
CA GLU A 77 15.80 2.10 -2.18
C GLU A 77 14.29 1.85 -2.09
N PHE A 78 13.68 2.01 -0.92
CA PHE A 78 12.21 1.92 -0.78
C PHE A 78 11.45 2.95 -1.64
N ALA A 79 12.09 4.05 -2.07
CA ALA A 79 11.54 5.04 -2.99
C ALA A 79 11.91 4.79 -4.48
N ARG A 80 12.63 3.71 -4.81
CA ARG A 80 13.11 3.40 -6.17
C ARG A 80 12.33 2.25 -6.82
N SER A 81 12.05 2.38 -8.11
CA SER A 81 11.42 1.34 -8.93
C SER A 81 12.41 0.74 -9.93
N HIS A 82 12.47 -0.59 -9.93
CA HIS A 82 13.27 -1.39 -10.86
C HIS A 82 12.39 -2.16 -11.87
N VAL A 83 11.08 -1.93 -11.89
CA VAL A 83 10.17 -2.43 -12.94
C VAL A 83 10.07 -1.44 -14.09
N ARG A 84 10.14 -1.92 -15.33
CA ARG A 84 9.96 -1.09 -16.53
C ARG A 84 8.47 -0.79 -16.78
N PRO A 85 8.07 0.46 -17.10
CA PRO A 85 6.73 0.77 -17.61
C PRO A 85 6.38 -0.14 -18.79
N ARG A 86 5.37 -1.01 -18.63
CA ARG A 86 4.94 -1.91 -19.71
C ARG A 86 4.07 -1.17 -20.71
N ALA A 87 4.42 -1.25 -22.00
CA ALA A 87 3.64 -0.63 -23.06
C ALA A 87 2.23 -1.25 -23.18
N ILE A 88 1.23 -0.41 -23.45
CA ILE A 88 -0.19 -0.81 -23.54
C ILE A 88 -0.56 -1.24 -24.96
N LEU A 89 -1.33 -2.34 -25.05
CA LEU A 89 -2.03 -2.74 -26.27
C LEU A 89 -3.26 -1.84 -26.51
N LYS A 90 -3.10 -0.78 -27.30
CA LYS A 90 -4.20 0.03 -27.83
C LYS A 90 -4.71 -0.56 -29.15
N ASP A 91 -5.99 -0.97 -29.17
CA ASP A 91 -6.66 -1.46 -30.39
C ASP A 91 -8.18 -1.33 -30.26
N LYS A 92 -8.71 -0.24 -30.83
CA LYS A 92 -10.13 0.12 -30.83
C LYS A 92 -11.05 -0.91 -31.47
N SER A 93 -10.54 -1.79 -32.35
CA SER A 93 -11.36 -2.83 -32.97
C SER A 93 -11.78 -3.92 -31.98
N LYS A 94 -11.17 -3.95 -30.79
CA LYS A 94 -11.39 -4.92 -29.72
C LYS A 94 -11.83 -4.31 -28.38
N ASN A 95 -12.07 -2.99 -28.33
CA ASN A 95 -12.70 -2.34 -27.18
C ASN A 95 -14.16 -2.82 -27.05
N LEU A 96 -14.65 -3.03 -25.82
CA LEU A 96 -16.06 -3.37 -25.56
C LEU A 96 -17.05 -2.34 -26.12
N TYR A 97 -16.64 -1.06 -26.17
CA TYR A 97 -17.44 0.04 -26.73
C TYR A 97 -16.70 0.74 -27.88
N PRO A 98 -16.95 0.36 -29.16
CA PRO A 98 -16.18 0.85 -30.31
C PRO A 98 -16.38 2.34 -30.63
N ASN A 99 -17.36 2.99 -30.00
CA ASN A 99 -17.63 4.43 -30.14
C ASN A 99 -16.89 5.30 -29.11
N ILE A 100 -16.14 4.72 -28.17
CA ILE A 100 -15.29 5.46 -27.24
C ILE A 100 -14.08 6.07 -27.98
N TYR A 101 -13.59 7.21 -27.49
CA TYR A 101 -12.35 7.81 -27.96
C TYR A 101 -11.15 7.05 -27.38
N GLU A 102 -10.43 6.32 -28.22
CA GLU A 102 -9.34 5.38 -27.85
C GLU A 102 -8.11 6.02 -27.16
N ASN A 103 -8.02 7.35 -27.17
CA ASN A 103 -6.96 8.11 -26.52
C ASN A 103 -7.48 8.99 -25.37
N ARG A 104 -8.72 8.79 -24.91
CA ARG A 104 -9.19 9.43 -23.68
C ARG A 104 -8.45 8.82 -22.49
N ASN A 105 -7.62 9.62 -21.84
CA ASN A 105 -6.79 9.19 -20.72
C ASN A 105 -7.45 9.50 -19.37
N LEU A 106 -7.21 8.65 -18.36
CA LEU A 106 -7.62 8.87 -16.98
C LEU A 106 -6.39 9.19 -16.10
N TRP A 107 -6.45 10.32 -15.38
CA TRP A 107 -5.49 10.68 -14.34
C TRP A 107 -6.15 10.52 -12.96
N MET A 108 -5.61 9.61 -12.15
CA MET A 108 -6.01 9.43 -10.75
C MET A 108 -5.11 10.30 -9.86
N ASN A 109 -5.48 11.58 -9.71
CA ASN A 109 -4.70 12.55 -8.94
C ASN A 109 -5.13 12.56 -7.46
N ILE A 110 -4.83 11.45 -6.78
CA ILE A 110 -5.28 11.12 -5.42
C ILE A 110 -4.09 10.73 -4.53
N PRO A 111 -4.27 10.59 -3.21
CA PRO A 111 -3.30 9.93 -2.34
C PRO A 111 -3.19 8.43 -2.63
N MET A 112 -2.05 7.85 -2.29
CA MET A 112 -1.81 6.40 -2.25
C MET A 112 -1.64 5.94 -0.79
N GLY A 113 -2.26 4.82 -0.43
CA GLY A 113 -2.25 4.35 0.96
C GLY A 113 -2.93 5.31 1.94
N VAL A 114 -2.68 5.10 3.23
CA VAL A 114 -3.19 5.94 4.32
C VAL A 114 -2.08 6.75 4.99
N GLY A 115 -2.20 8.08 4.97
CA GLY A 115 -1.31 9.02 5.66
C GLY A 115 -0.36 9.77 4.72
N LYS A 116 0.18 10.90 5.20
CA LYS A 116 1.22 11.68 4.48
C LYS A 116 2.58 11.01 4.65
N ALA A 117 3.44 11.12 3.63
CA ALA A 117 4.84 10.65 3.61
C ALA A 117 5.08 9.12 3.76
N ILE A 118 4.23 8.38 4.48
CA ILE A 118 4.39 6.94 4.77
C ILE A 118 3.33 6.08 4.06
N GLY A 119 2.18 6.64 3.67
CA GLY A 119 1.08 5.88 3.06
C GLY A 119 1.52 5.13 1.80
N GLY A 120 1.29 3.81 1.76
CA GLY A 120 1.68 2.95 0.64
C GLY A 120 3.09 2.36 0.70
N TYR A 121 3.91 2.71 1.72
CA TYR A 121 5.18 2.01 1.95
C TYR A 121 4.95 0.61 2.57
N PRO A 122 5.81 -0.40 2.28
CA PRO A 122 5.65 -1.76 2.82
C PRO A 122 5.62 -1.82 4.36
N SER A 123 4.70 -2.60 4.93
CA SER A 123 4.41 -2.61 6.36
C SER A 123 3.73 -3.91 6.82
N SER A 124 3.37 -4.00 8.10
CA SER A 124 2.51 -5.06 8.65
C SER A 124 1.00 -4.82 8.43
N THR A 125 0.61 -3.70 7.81
CA THR A 125 -0.76 -3.18 7.83
C THR A 125 -1.62 -3.75 6.71
N PHE A 126 -2.24 -4.92 6.95
CA PHE A 126 -3.16 -5.58 5.99
C PHE A 126 -4.21 -4.63 5.37
N SER A 127 -4.73 -3.69 6.16
CA SER A 127 -5.82 -2.80 5.75
C SER A 127 -5.44 -1.59 4.87
N ASP A 128 -4.17 -1.42 4.47
CA ASP A 128 -3.74 -0.29 3.60
C ASP A 128 -4.23 -0.43 2.14
N ASP A 129 -4.08 0.63 1.33
CA ASP A 129 -4.72 0.78 0.01
C ASP A 129 -4.19 -0.24 -1.02
N THR A 130 -5.09 -1.07 -1.56
CA THR A 130 -4.84 -2.09 -2.59
C THR A 130 -5.40 -1.71 -3.95
N TYR A 131 -5.13 -0.47 -4.39
CA TYR A 131 -5.59 0.03 -5.68
C TYR A 131 -5.21 -0.92 -6.83
N SER A 132 -6.20 -1.21 -7.68
CA SER A 132 -6.20 -2.40 -8.55
C SER A 132 -7.02 -2.20 -9.83
N MET A 133 -7.13 -0.94 -10.28
CA MET A 133 -7.84 -0.52 -11.51
C MET A 133 -6.91 0.19 -12.53
N TRP A 134 -5.63 -0.21 -12.53
CA TRP A 134 -4.60 0.22 -13.48
C TRP A 134 -4.99 0.00 -14.96
N ASN A 135 -5.84 -1.00 -15.23
CA ASN A 135 -6.42 -1.30 -16.53
C ASN A 135 -7.29 -0.16 -17.11
N TYR A 136 -7.62 0.87 -16.35
CA TYR A 136 -8.23 2.12 -16.86
C TYR A 136 -7.38 3.36 -16.60
N THR A 137 -6.42 3.32 -15.67
CA THR A 137 -5.64 4.51 -15.28
C THR A 137 -4.40 4.68 -16.15
N ASN A 138 -4.29 5.83 -16.80
CA ASN A 138 -3.09 6.19 -17.56
C ASN A 138 -1.99 6.76 -16.67
N LEU A 139 -2.37 7.62 -15.74
CA LEU A 139 -1.46 8.45 -14.98
C LEU A 139 -1.90 8.46 -13.50
N PHE A 140 -0.99 8.18 -12.57
CA PHE A 140 -1.28 8.17 -11.13
C PHE A 140 -0.55 9.32 -10.43
N GLY A 141 -1.27 10.06 -9.58
CA GLY A 141 -0.73 11.13 -8.75
C GLY A 141 -0.31 10.63 -7.37
N SER A 142 0.74 11.23 -6.82
CA SER A 142 1.29 10.86 -5.51
C SER A 142 0.98 11.96 -4.50
N TRP A 143 -0.30 12.28 -4.31
CA TRP A 143 -0.75 13.54 -3.70
C TRP A 143 -0.35 13.71 -2.22
N ASN A 144 -0.08 12.61 -1.51
CA ASN A 144 0.34 12.58 -0.12
C ASN A 144 1.87 12.54 0.09
N HIS A 145 2.67 12.59 -0.98
CA HIS A 145 4.13 12.47 -0.98
C HIS A 145 4.81 13.69 -1.60
N GLY A 146 5.96 14.10 -1.04
CA GLY A 146 6.81 15.12 -1.64
C GLY A 146 7.49 14.64 -2.93
N LEU A 147 8.04 15.56 -3.72
CA LEU A 147 8.79 15.20 -4.93
C LEU A 147 9.93 14.22 -4.60
N PHE A 148 10.10 13.20 -5.44
CA PHE A 148 11.05 12.09 -5.28
C PHE A 148 10.79 11.17 -4.07
N GLN A 149 9.61 11.25 -3.43
CA GLN A 149 9.27 10.52 -2.20
C GLN A 149 8.19 9.43 -2.41
N ALA A 150 7.63 9.27 -3.61
CA ALA A 150 6.63 8.23 -3.87
C ALA A 150 7.23 6.80 -3.72
N PRO A 151 6.59 5.88 -2.97
CA PRO A 151 7.10 4.53 -2.75
C PRO A 151 7.33 3.73 -4.04
N GLY A 152 8.51 3.14 -4.18
CA GLY A 152 8.92 2.35 -5.35
C GLY A 152 8.03 1.12 -5.59
N SER A 153 7.41 0.58 -4.54
CA SER A 153 6.41 -0.50 -4.62
C SER A 153 5.14 -0.09 -5.40
N TRP A 154 4.66 1.14 -5.23
CA TRP A 154 3.52 1.69 -5.98
C TRP A 154 3.88 1.95 -7.43
N VAL A 155 5.10 2.40 -7.68
CA VAL A 155 5.63 2.63 -9.02
C VAL A 155 5.78 1.29 -9.76
N ASP A 156 6.31 0.27 -9.11
CA ASP A 156 6.36 -1.09 -9.62
C ASP A 156 4.97 -1.64 -9.99
N ALA A 157 3.96 -1.45 -9.13
CA ALA A 157 2.59 -1.88 -9.38
C ALA A 157 1.94 -1.16 -10.58
N ALA A 158 2.14 0.16 -10.69
CA ALA A 158 1.69 0.96 -11.83
C ALA A 158 2.38 0.50 -13.13
N HIS A 159 3.71 0.37 -13.13
CA HIS A 159 4.51 -0.03 -14.30
C HIS A 159 4.20 -1.44 -14.79
N LYS A 160 4.01 -2.40 -13.86
CA LYS A 160 3.62 -3.79 -14.13
C LYS A 160 2.27 -3.88 -14.87
N ASN A 161 1.43 -2.86 -14.75
CA ASN A 161 0.13 -2.73 -15.40
C ASN A 161 0.07 -1.64 -16.50
N GLY A 162 1.18 -0.96 -16.80
CA GLY A 162 1.27 0.07 -17.84
C GLY A 162 0.54 1.39 -17.50
N THR A 163 0.57 1.76 -16.22
CA THR A 163 0.22 3.10 -15.72
C THR A 163 1.52 3.86 -15.45
N ASP A 164 1.60 5.12 -15.89
CA ASP A 164 2.70 6.03 -15.58
C ASP A 164 2.41 6.77 -14.25
N ILE A 165 3.44 7.17 -13.50
CA ILE A 165 3.26 7.66 -12.11
C ILE A 165 4.23 8.78 -11.70
N PHE A 166 3.68 9.77 -10.98
CA PHE A 166 4.45 10.92 -10.51
C PHE A 166 5.31 10.61 -9.27
N SER A 167 6.52 11.19 -9.24
CA SER A 167 7.47 11.05 -8.11
C SER A 167 7.00 11.66 -6.78
N GLY A 168 5.90 12.41 -6.79
CA GLY A 168 5.40 13.23 -5.69
C GLY A 168 4.62 14.43 -6.22
N ILE A 169 4.19 15.31 -5.32
CA ILE A 169 3.55 16.60 -5.65
C ILE A 169 4.24 17.78 -4.94
N LYS A 170 4.19 18.97 -5.55
CA LYS A 170 4.55 20.26 -4.92
C LYS A 170 3.35 21.21 -4.93
N PHE A 171 3.10 21.86 -3.81
CA PHE A 171 1.94 22.75 -3.59
C PHE A 171 2.36 24.23 -3.63
N PHE A 172 1.57 25.07 -4.32
CA PHE A 172 1.72 26.53 -4.37
C PHE A 172 0.38 27.23 -4.16
N GLU A 173 0.06 27.53 -2.90
CA GLU A 173 -1.24 28.04 -2.47
C GLU A 173 -1.14 29.52 -2.05
N SER A 174 -2.07 30.37 -2.51
CA SER A 174 -2.03 31.80 -2.18
C SER A 174 -2.57 32.17 -0.78
N TRP A 175 -3.02 31.17 -0.01
CA TRP A 175 -3.61 31.33 1.32
C TRP A 175 -2.81 30.66 2.45
N THR A 176 -1.93 29.69 2.14
CA THR A 176 -1.11 28.97 3.13
C THR A 176 0.25 29.67 3.25
N PRO A 177 0.55 30.36 4.36
CA PRO A 177 1.74 31.22 4.46
C PRO A 177 3.04 30.43 4.31
N GLY A 178 3.95 30.89 3.45
CA GLY A 178 5.22 30.21 3.18
C GLY A 178 5.16 29.15 2.07
N SER A 179 3.99 28.90 1.47
CA SER A 179 3.83 28.01 0.29
C SER A 179 3.87 28.77 -1.05
N GLU A 180 4.25 30.05 -1.06
CA GLU A 180 4.26 30.86 -2.28
C GLU A 180 5.32 30.35 -3.26
N SER A 181 4.99 30.25 -4.55
CA SER A 181 5.89 29.67 -5.57
C SER A 181 7.23 30.39 -5.76
N ALA A 182 7.42 31.57 -5.18
CA ALA A 182 8.57 32.45 -5.41
C ALA A 182 9.93 31.78 -5.18
N LYS A 183 10.11 31.05 -4.07
CA LYS A 183 11.38 30.34 -3.76
C LYS A 183 11.65 29.18 -4.73
N TYR A 184 10.59 28.46 -5.13
CA TYR A 184 10.72 27.35 -6.07
C TYR A 184 11.01 27.86 -7.49
N ARG A 185 10.36 28.96 -7.90
CA ARG A 185 10.68 29.70 -9.13
C ARG A 185 12.13 30.17 -9.15
N GLU A 186 12.61 30.82 -8.08
CA GLU A 186 14.02 31.23 -7.95
C GLU A 186 15.00 30.06 -8.14
N MET A 187 14.66 28.88 -7.61
CA MET A 187 15.45 27.66 -7.79
C MET A 187 15.43 27.16 -9.24
N ILE A 188 14.25 26.88 -9.81
CA ILE A 188 14.17 26.26 -11.15
C ILE A 188 14.60 27.21 -12.28
N THR A 189 14.41 28.53 -12.11
CA THR A 189 14.87 29.53 -13.11
C THR A 189 16.31 30.00 -12.88
N ALA A 190 17.01 29.48 -11.86
CA ALA A 190 18.44 29.72 -11.69
C ALA A 190 19.21 29.29 -12.94
N LYS A 191 20.09 30.16 -13.44
CA LYS A 191 20.86 29.96 -14.68
C LYS A 191 22.36 29.89 -14.44
N ASN A 192 23.01 29.07 -15.25
CA ASN A 192 24.44 29.01 -15.38
C ASN A 192 24.98 30.25 -16.14
N PRO A 193 26.29 30.53 -16.12
CA PRO A 193 26.87 31.69 -16.80
C PRO A 193 26.71 31.71 -18.34
N ASP A 194 26.38 30.58 -18.95
CA ASP A 194 26.05 30.44 -20.38
C ASP A 194 24.56 30.69 -20.70
N GLY A 195 23.70 30.83 -19.68
CA GLY A 195 22.27 31.02 -19.79
C GLY A 195 21.42 29.73 -19.71
N SER A 196 22.04 28.54 -19.60
CA SER A 196 21.32 27.28 -19.39
C SER A 196 20.68 27.20 -17.99
N PHE A 197 19.62 26.43 -17.84
CA PHE A 197 18.97 26.21 -16.55
C PHE A 197 19.81 25.29 -15.65
N LYS A 198 20.17 25.78 -14.46
CA LYS A 198 21.12 25.13 -13.54
C LYS A 198 20.72 23.71 -13.17
N TYR A 199 19.43 23.48 -12.88
CA TYR A 199 18.95 22.20 -12.33
C TYR A 199 18.21 21.31 -13.33
N ALA A 200 18.02 21.70 -14.59
CA ALA A 200 17.14 20.97 -15.52
C ALA A 200 17.63 19.53 -15.83
N GLU A 201 18.93 19.38 -16.06
CA GLU A 201 19.59 18.08 -16.25
C GLU A 201 19.52 17.22 -14.98
N ALA A 202 19.88 17.80 -13.81
CA ALA A 202 19.78 17.16 -12.51
C ALA A 202 18.35 16.66 -12.19
N PHE A 203 17.32 17.36 -12.66
CA PHE A 203 15.92 16.99 -12.47
C PHE A 203 15.54 15.71 -13.21
N ILE A 204 15.84 15.64 -14.51
CA ILE A 204 15.60 14.43 -15.32
C ILE A 204 16.44 13.26 -14.80
N ASN A 205 17.69 13.53 -14.43
CA ASN A 205 18.60 12.55 -13.84
C ASN A 205 18.06 11.95 -12.53
N CYS A 206 17.47 12.77 -11.66
CA CYS A 206 16.83 12.32 -10.41
C CYS A 206 15.66 11.36 -10.69
N LEU A 207 14.70 11.78 -11.54
CA LEU A 207 13.56 10.94 -11.93
C LEU A 207 14.00 9.60 -12.54
N MET A 208 15.01 9.63 -13.41
CA MET A 208 15.54 8.43 -14.07
C MET A 208 16.31 7.49 -13.13
N PHE A 209 16.89 7.99 -12.03
CA PHE A 209 17.53 7.20 -10.97
C PHE A 209 16.52 6.55 -10.02
N PHE A 210 15.44 7.25 -9.68
CA PHE A 210 14.32 6.72 -8.88
C PHE A 210 13.39 5.81 -9.69
N GLY A 211 13.45 5.87 -11.02
CA GLY A 211 12.57 5.10 -11.89
C GLY A 211 11.13 5.63 -11.90
N THR A 212 10.91 6.91 -11.61
CA THR A 212 9.58 7.55 -11.64
C THR A 212 9.39 8.38 -12.90
N ASP A 213 8.13 8.63 -13.31
CA ASP A 213 7.82 9.16 -14.64
C ASP A 213 7.70 10.69 -14.72
N GLY A 214 7.72 11.41 -13.60
CA GLY A 214 7.53 12.85 -13.66
C GLY A 214 7.34 13.59 -12.35
N ILE A 215 6.86 14.82 -12.48
CA ILE A 215 6.50 15.74 -11.38
C ILE A 215 5.06 16.24 -11.48
N ASN A 216 4.43 16.47 -10.32
CA ASN A 216 3.08 16.98 -10.19
C ASN A 216 3.06 18.31 -9.41
N TYR A 217 2.19 19.23 -9.80
CA TYR A 217 2.05 20.55 -9.19
C TYR A 217 0.58 20.86 -8.87
N ASN A 218 0.28 21.22 -7.63
CA ASN A 218 -0.88 22.06 -7.34
C ASN A 218 -0.44 23.54 -7.48
N TRP A 219 -0.65 24.16 -8.65
CA TRP A 219 -0.18 25.52 -8.93
C TRP A 219 -1.32 26.53 -9.03
N GLU A 220 -1.70 27.10 -7.89
CA GLU A 220 -2.89 27.97 -7.81
C GLU A 220 -2.57 29.46 -8.03
N ASP A 221 -1.35 29.89 -7.72
CA ASP A 221 -0.81 31.21 -8.11
C ASP A 221 -0.42 31.27 -9.61
N THR A 222 -0.17 32.47 -10.14
CA THR A 222 0.08 32.67 -11.58
C THR A 222 1.54 32.46 -12.02
N GLY A 223 2.42 31.95 -11.14
CA GLY A 223 3.87 31.82 -11.38
C GLY A 223 4.25 30.87 -12.52
N TYR A 224 3.38 29.92 -12.88
CA TYR A 224 3.56 29.04 -14.03
C TYR A 224 3.69 29.80 -15.37
N ALA A 225 3.19 31.04 -15.44
CA ALA A 225 3.19 31.87 -16.65
C ALA A 225 4.42 32.81 -16.78
N ASP A 226 5.41 32.70 -15.89
CA ASP A 226 6.68 33.41 -16.04
C ASP A 226 7.47 32.78 -17.20
N ALA A 227 8.03 33.61 -18.09
CA ALA A 227 8.69 33.14 -19.31
C ALA A 227 9.84 32.13 -19.05
N ASP A 228 10.63 32.35 -17.99
CA ASP A 228 11.71 31.43 -17.61
C ASP A 228 11.19 30.15 -16.93
N VAL A 229 10.04 30.18 -16.25
CA VAL A 229 9.39 28.98 -15.69
C VAL A 229 8.82 28.12 -16.81
N MET A 230 8.18 28.74 -17.80
CA MET A 230 7.70 28.06 -19.01
C MET A 230 8.87 27.45 -19.80
N ALA A 231 9.97 28.19 -19.96
CA ALA A 231 11.16 27.73 -20.67
C ALA A 231 11.88 26.59 -19.92
N PHE A 232 11.90 26.60 -18.58
CA PHE A 232 12.44 25.50 -17.78
C PHE A 232 11.68 24.19 -18.02
N HIS A 233 10.36 24.18 -17.91
CA HIS A 233 9.55 22.96 -18.13
C HIS A 233 9.66 22.45 -19.58
N LYS A 234 9.75 23.36 -20.56
CA LYS A 234 10.06 23.01 -21.97
C LYS A 234 11.46 22.41 -22.13
N GLU A 235 12.45 22.83 -21.34
CA GLU A 235 13.78 22.23 -21.36
C GLU A 235 13.79 20.81 -20.77
N LEU A 236 13.03 20.57 -19.69
CA LEU A 236 12.85 19.21 -19.14
C LEU A 236 12.33 18.24 -20.19
N TYR A 237 11.32 18.61 -20.98
CA TYR A 237 10.81 17.76 -22.07
C TYR A 237 11.86 17.49 -23.16
N LYS A 238 12.70 18.48 -23.53
CA LYS A 238 13.80 18.27 -24.49
C LYS A 238 14.88 17.34 -23.95
N ILE A 239 15.26 17.48 -22.67
CA ILE A 239 16.23 16.61 -22.02
C ILE A 239 15.66 15.18 -21.93
N ALA A 240 14.41 15.01 -21.52
CA ALA A 240 13.74 13.72 -21.50
C ALA A 240 13.71 13.04 -22.89
N GLU A 241 13.39 13.77 -23.96
CA GLU A 241 13.46 13.25 -25.33
C GLU A 241 14.88 12.84 -25.72
N ARG A 242 15.88 13.71 -25.45
CA ARG A 242 17.30 13.47 -25.74
C ARG A 242 17.86 12.25 -25.02
N GLU A 243 17.46 12.03 -23.78
CA GLU A 243 17.87 10.89 -22.94
C GLU A 243 17.01 9.62 -23.14
N GLY A 244 15.98 9.68 -23.99
CA GLY A 244 15.12 8.54 -24.31
C GLY A 244 14.04 8.20 -23.27
N PHE A 245 13.74 9.14 -22.37
CA PHE A 245 12.71 9.03 -21.33
C PHE A 245 11.33 9.38 -21.92
N LYS A 246 10.78 8.42 -22.67
CA LYS A 246 9.61 8.61 -23.56
C LYS A 246 8.26 8.81 -22.87
N ASN A 247 8.15 8.46 -21.60
CA ASN A 247 6.96 8.61 -20.76
C ASN A 247 7.15 9.69 -19.69
N PHE A 248 8.00 10.70 -19.94
CA PHE A 248 8.17 11.80 -19.02
C PHE A 248 6.95 12.74 -18.97
N HIS A 249 6.46 13.01 -17.76
CA HIS A 249 5.27 13.83 -17.51
C HIS A 249 5.55 15.03 -16.58
N ILE A 250 4.82 16.12 -16.82
CA ILE A 250 4.78 17.30 -15.94
C ILE A 250 3.30 17.61 -15.69
N GLY A 251 2.73 17.05 -14.63
CA GLY A 251 1.34 17.31 -14.23
C GLY A 251 1.21 18.70 -13.60
N ILE A 252 0.24 19.50 -14.05
CA ILE A 252 -0.11 20.78 -13.41
C ILE A 252 -1.63 20.90 -13.24
N TYR A 253 -2.07 21.00 -11.99
CA TYR A 253 -3.36 21.63 -11.68
C TYR A 253 -3.19 23.14 -11.70
N THR A 254 -4.20 23.82 -12.23
CA THR A 254 -4.29 25.28 -12.23
C THR A 254 -5.66 25.71 -11.74
N SER A 255 -5.75 26.89 -11.14
CA SER A 255 -7.02 27.51 -10.72
C SER A 255 -7.95 27.89 -11.90
N ASN A 256 -7.49 27.82 -13.15
CA ASN A 256 -8.31 28.03 -14.36
C ASN A 256 -9.19 26.80 -14.69
N SER A 257 -10.52 26.95 -14.70
CA SER A 257 -11.44 25.88 -15.14
C SER A 257 -11.50 25.68 -16.67
N THR A 258 -10.82 26.50 -17.47
CA THR A 258 -10.76 26.37 -18.94
C THR A 258 -9.39 26.77 -19.48
N LEU A 259 -8.95 26.06 -20.53
CA LEU A 259 -7.78 26.47 -21.30
C LEU A 259 -8.15 27.67 -22.18
N SER A 260 -7.25 28.65 -22.29
CA SER A 260 -7.47 29.86 -23.07
C SER A 260 -6.27 30.20 -23.93
N GLN A 261 -6.49 30.92 -25.05
CA GLN A 261 -5.42 31.37 -25.95
C GLN A 261 -4.35 32.23 -25.25
N ARG A 262 -4.65 32.82 -24.08
CA ARG A 262 -3.69 33.56 -23.25
C ARG A 262 -2.72 32.64 -22.49
N TYR A 263 -3.18 31.48 -22.04
CA TYR A 263 -2.42 30.59 -21.17
C TYR A 263 -2.05 29.25 -21.81
N VAL A 264 -2.47 28.98 -23.05
CA VAL A 264 -2.18 27.71 -23.75
C VAL A 264 -0.69 27.36 -23.77
N ASP A 265 0.19 28.33 -24.04
CA ASP A 265 1.63 28.09 -24.04
C ASP A 265 2.24 27.87 -22.64
N ALA A 266 1.59 28.39 -21.59
CA ALA A 266 2.06 28.30 -20.20
C ALA A 266 1.57 27.03 -19.49
N LEU A 267 0.36 26.59 -19.81
CA LEU A 267 -0.32 25.47 -19.14
C LEU A 267 -0.29 24.16 -19.93
N TYR A 268 0.07 24.19 -21.22
CA TYR A 268 0.02 23.00 -22.08
C TYR A 268 1.15 22.96 -23.12
N GLY A 269 1.33 24.04 -23.90
CA GLY A 269 2.36 24.18 -24.93
C GLY A 269 1.81 24.55 -26.31
N THR A 270 2.69 24.77 -27.30
CA THR A 270 2.31 25.01 -28.71
C THR A 270 3.29 24.33 -29.69
N LYS A 271 2.92 24.24 -30.97
CA LYS A 271 3.80 23.73 -32.05
C LYS A 271 5.06 24.57 -32.26
N GLU A 272 5.04 25.85 -31.90
CA GLU A 272 6.18 26.77 -32.06
C GLU A 272 7.18 26.65 -30.90
N THR A 273 6.70 26.27 -29.71
CA THR A 273 7.41 26.40 -28.44
C THR A 273 7.67 25.08 -27.71
N GLY A 274 7.00 23.99 -28.13
CA GLY A 274 7.03 22.69 -27.46
C GLY A 274 5.98 22.52 -26.36
N LYS A 275 5.98 21.32 -25.76
CA LYS A 275 5.16 20.92 -24.61
C LYS A 275 5.61 21.66 -23.35
N THR A 276 4.65 22.09 -22.52
CA THR A 276 4.92 22.72 -21.22
C THR A 276 4.46 21.84 -20.05
N ALA A 277 3.26 21.26 -20.14
CA ALA A 277 2.69 20.41 -19.08
C ALA A 277 1.49 19.56 -19.57
N ASP A 278 1.16 18.53 -18.80
CA ASP A 278 -0.12 17.83 -18.81
C ASP A 278 -1.07 18.51 -17.81
N LEU A 279 -2.20 18.98 -18.32
CA LEU A 279 -3.02 20.00 -17.67
C LEU A 279 -4.25 19.40 -17.01
N MET A 280 -4.33 19.50 -15.68
CA MET A 280 -5.57 19.36 -14.92
C MET A 280 -6.26 20.73 -14.83
N LEU A 281 -7.34 20.91 -15.58
CA LEU A 281 -8.20 22.08 -15.47
C LEU A 281 -8.98 22.05 -14.15
N ASN A 282 -9.18 23.21 -13.54
CA ASN A 282 -10.01 23.34 -12.33
C ASN A 282 -11.44 22.84 -12.57
N TYR A 283 -12.03 22.27 -11.52
CA TYR A 283 -13.47 22.08 -11.44
C TYR A 283 -14.23 23.42 -11.42
N ALA A 284 -15.54 23.38 -11.66
CA ALA A 284 -16.47 24.49 -11.51
C ALA A 284 -17.36 24.20 -10.29
N GLY A 285 -16.94 24.65 -9.11
CA GLY A 285 -17.67 24.40 -7.85
C GLY A 285 -17.65 22.93 -7.40
N GLY A 286 -16.56 22.20 -7.70
CA GLY A 286 -16.40 20.77 -7.45
C GLY A 286 -16.84 19.86 -8.61
N ASP A 287 -17.58 20.40 -9.56
CA ASP A 287 -18.06 19.70 -10.76
C ASP A 287 -17.14 19.90 -11.98
N PHE A 288 -17.36 19.17 -13.08
CA PHE A 288 -16.62 19.37 -14.33
C PHE A 288 -16.72 20.81 -14.85
N SER A 289 -15.80 21.20 -15.74
CA SER A 289 -15.86 22.49 -16.43
C SER A 289 -17.10 22.64 -17.33
N TYR A 290 -17.47 23.88 -17.64
CA TYR A 290 -18.44 24.20 -18.71
C TYR A 290 -17.77 24.49 -20.07
N GLY A 291 -16.43 24.45 -20.13
CA GLY A 291 -15.64 24.72 -21.33
C GLY A 291 -14.69 23.58 -21.70
N ILE A 292 -15.14 22.32 -21.54
CA ILE A 292 -14.32 21.13 -21.87
C ILE A 292 -13.98 21.13 -23.37
N GLY A 293 -15.00 21.20 -24.24
CA GLY A 293 -14.83 21.19 -25.69
C GLY A 293 -13.96 22.34 -26.20
N SER A 294 -14.21 23.57 -25.74
CA SER A 294 -13.40 24.73 -26.13
C SER A 294 -11.95 24.68 -25.64
N SER A 295 -11.68 23.98 -24.53
CA SER A 295 -10.30 23.75 -24.06
C SER A 295 -9.56 22.76 -24.96
N VAL A 296 -10.25 21.72 -25.45
CA VAL A 296 -9.74 20.79 -26.47
C VAL A 296 -9.51 21.50 -27.80
N ASP A 297 -10.46 22.31 -28.27
CA ASP A 297 -10.33 23.04 -29.54
C ASP A 297 -9.09 23.98 -29.53
N ILE A 298 -8.82 24.63 -28.39
CA ILE A 298 -7.65 25.49 -28.21
C ILE A 298 -6.35 24.68 -28.17
N ALA A 299 -6.34 23.50 -27.55
CA ALA A 299 -5.19 22.59 -27.55
C ALA A 299 -4.90 22.03 -28.95
N GLU A 300 -5.91 21.56 -29.68
CA GLU A 300 -5.75 21.04 -31.04
C GLU A 300 -5.32 22.14 -32.03
N ALA A 301 -5.82 23.37 -31.88
CA ALA A 301 -5.41 24.50 -32.71
C ALA A 301 -3.94 24.89 -32.51
N ASN A 302 -3.46 24.95 -31.26
CA ASN A 302 -2.13 25.47 -30.92
C ASN A 302 -1.04 24.39 -30.86
N TYR A 303 -1.35 23.19 -30.37
CA TYR A 303 -0.40 22.07 -30.18
C TYR A 303 -0.62 20.93 -31.17
N GLY A 304 -1.87 20.65 -31.55
CA GLY A 304 -2.22 19.65 -32.59
C GLY A 304 -2.88 18.37 -32.11
N ASN A 305 -2.98 18.17 -30.79
CA ASN A 305 -3.81 17.15 -30.14
C ASN A 305 -4.31 17.71 -28.79
N ALA A 306 -4.98 16.88 -28.00
CA ALA A 306 -5.42 17.20 -26.64
C ALA A 306 -5.06 16.10 -25.63
N ASP A 307 -4.08 15.23 -25.94
CA ASP A 307 -3.82 13.95 -25.24
C ASP A 307 -3.33 14.12 -23.78
N GLY A 308 -3.06 15.35 -23.38
CA GLY A 308 -2.69 15.79 -22.04
C GLY A 308 -3.54 16.95 -21.51
N VAL A 309 -4.79 17.08 -21.97
CA VAL A 309 -5.77 18.04 -21.44
C VAL A 309 -6.82 17.25 -20.67
N TYR A 310 -6.81 17.39 -19.34
CA TYR A 310 -7.71 16.71 -18.43
C TYR A 310 -8.71 17.70 -17.83
N THR A 311 -10.00 17.39 -17.87
CA THR A 311 -10.97 18.10 -17.02
C THR A 311 -10.91 17.52 -15.61
N GLY A 312 -10.60 18.37 -14.63
CA GLY A 312 -10.68 18.02 -13.21
C GLY A 312 -12.13 17.88 -12.75
N VAL A 313 -12.33 17.05 -11.73
CA VAL A 313 -13.58 16.96 -10.95
C VAL A 313 -13.23 16.57 -9.51
N TRP A 314 -13.93 17.17 -8.53
CA TRP A 314 -13.73 16.87 -7.12
C TRP A 314 -14.66 15.75 -6.67
N ILE A 315 -14.11 14.55 -6.46
CA ILE A 315 -14.86 13.33 -6.15
C ILE A 315 -15.26 13.19 -4.66
N VAL A 316 -15.39 14.29 -3.91
CA VAL A 316 -16.05 14.26 -2.58
C VAL A 316 -17.52 13.81 -2.64
N SER A 317 -18.12 13.83 -3.84
CA SER A 317 -19.34 13.11 -4.19
C SER A 317 -19.29 12.75 -5.68
N MET A 318 -19.99 11.69 -6.09
CA MET A 318 -20.04 11.28 -7.51
C MET A 318 -21.28 11.85 -8.25
N ASP A 319 -22.04 12.74 -7.62
CA ASP A 319 -23.11 13.53 -8.24
C ASP A 319 -22.51 14.72 -9.00
N ARG A 320 -22.10 14.45 -10.23
CA ARG A 320 -21.31 15.33 -11.11
C ARG A 320 -21.89 15.28 -12.51
N ARG A 321 -21.63 16.29 -13.36
CA ARG A 321 -22.09 16.33 -14.75
C ARG A 321 -21.30 15.37 -15.65
N TRP A 322 -21.34 14.07 -15.37
CA TRP A 322 -20.74 13.02 -16.19
C TRP A 322 -21.22 13.07 -17.65
N SER A 323 -22.46 13.54 -17.88
CA SER A 323 -22.98 13.81 -19.24
C SER A 323 -22.14 14.84 -20.03
N ALA A 324 -21.45 15.76 -19.36
CA ALA A 324 -20.62 16.78 -20.02
C ALA A 324 -19.41 16.18 -20.75
N LEU A 325 -18.91 15.02 -20.31
CA LEU A 325 -17.81 14.31 -20.97
C LEU A 325 -18.16 13.89 -22.40
N ASN A 326 -19.44 13.73 -22.73
CA ASN A 326 -19.90 13.32 -24.06
C ASN A 326 -20.82 14.37 -24.73
N GLU A 327 -20.82 15.62 -24.25
CA GLU A 327 -21.68 16.71 -24.73
C GLU A 327 -21.47 17.06 -26.22
N ASN A 328 -20.24 16.93 -26.71
CA ASN A 328 -19.85 17.22 -28.09
C ASN A 328 -18.56 16.46 -28.46
N GLU A 329 -18.23 16.40 -29.77
CA GLU A 329 -17.08 15.62 -30.26
C GLU A 329 -15.72 16.11 -29.75
N SER A 330 -15.57 17.40 -29.41
CA SER A 330 -14.36 17.92 -28.78
C SER A 330 -14.29 17.51 -27.31
N ALA A 331 -15.38 17.64 -26.55
CA ALA A 331 -15.44 17.21 -25.15
C ALA A 331 -15.08 15.72 -24.98
N LYS A 332 -15.48 14.85 -25.93
CA LYS A 332 -15.12 13.42 -25.94
C LYS A 332 -13.60 13.14 -25.95
N LYS A 333 -12.78 14.09 -26.40
CA LYS A 333 -11.31 13.92 -26.47
C LYS A 333 -10.60 14.28 -25.19
N ALA A 334 -11.18 15.14 -24.36
CA ALA A 334 -10.58 15.53 -23.09
C ALA A 334 -10.41 14.32 -22.16
N GLY A 335 -9.23 14.20 -21.55
CA GLY A 335 -9.00 13.28 -20.45
C GLY A 335 -9.81 13.65 -19.21
N VAL A 336 -9.90 12.73 -18.26
CA VAL A 336 -10.57 12.93 -16.97
C VAL A 336 -9.53 12.91 -15.87
N CYS A 337 -9.55 13.89 -14.96
CA CYS A 337 -8.72 13.87 -13.76
C CYS A 337 -9.60 13.84 -12.50
N LEU A 338 -9.49 12.77 -11.72
CA LEU A 338 -10.20 12.63 -10.45
C LEU A 338 -9.30 13.10 -9.30
N TRP A 339 -9.80 14.01 -8.46
CA TRP A 339 -9.15 14.47 -7.23
C TRP A 339 -10.13 14.47 -6.07
N GLY A 340 -9.67 14.23 -4.83
CA GLY A 340 -10.56 13.94 -3.70
C GLY A 340 -10.17 14.53 -2.34
N GLU A 341 -8.96 14.24 -1.86
CA GLU A 341 -8.46 14.58 -0.51
C GLU A 341 -6.92 14.53 -0.47
N HIS A 342 -6.30 14.97 0.62
CA HIS A 342 -4.86 15.11 0.78
C HIS A 342 -4.15 13.92 1.46
N GLY A 343 -4.81 13.22 2.39
CA GLY A 343 -4.16 12.23 3.27
C GLY A 343 -4.44 10.76 2.95
N GLN A 344 -5.52 10.48 2.22
CA GLN A 344 -5.95 9.13 1.80
C GLN A 344 -6.90 9.25 0.61
N SER A 345 -7.06 8.21 -0.20
CA SER A 345 -7.99 8.24 -1.33
C SER A 345 -9.46 8.33 -0.85
N ARG A 346 -10.36 8.92 -1.66
CA ARG A 346 -11.81 8.95 -1.33
C ARG A 346 -12.44 7.56 -1.36
N PHE A 347 -11.85 6.64 -2.14
CA PHE A 347 -12.18 5.22 -2.10
C PHE A 347 -11.90 4.66 -0.69
N MET A 348 -10.71 4.91 -0.12
CA MET A 348 -10.40 4.50 1.25
C MET A 348 -11.26 5.23 2.30
N SER A 349 -11.51 6.55 2.15
CA SER A 349 -12.22 7.33 3.17
C SER A 349 -13.73 7.12 3.25
N TYR A 350 -14.36 6.59 2.20
CA TYR A 350 -15.78 6.25 2.18
C TYR A 350 -16.04 4.74 2.16
N ASN A 351 -15.00 3.91 1.99
CA ASN A 351 -15.14 2.48 2.14
C ASN A 351 -15.39 2.08 3.60
N VAL A 352 -16.24 1.08 3.78
CA VAL A 352 -16.60 0.50 5.07
C VAL A 352 -16.70 -1.01 4.95
N GLY A 353 -16.38 -1.69 6.04
CA GLY A 353 -16.51 -3.13 6.23
C GLY A 353 -16.09 -3.38 7.67
N ALA A 354 -16.86 -4.17 8.41
CA ALA A 354 -16.79 -4.13 9.86
C ALA A 354 -15.70 -5.06 10.44
N THR A 355 -15.20 -5.99 9.62
CA THR A 355 -13.87 -6.58 9.79
C THR A 355 -12.88 -6.04 8.75
N SER A 356 -11.57 -6.19 8.99
CA SER A 356 -10.53 -5.83 8.00
C SER A 356 -10.67 -6.60 6.68
N MET A 357 -11.17 -7.85 6.73
CA MET A 357 -11.47 -8.67 5.55
C MET A 357 -12.62 -8.07 4.72
N GLU A 358 -13.71 -7.68 5.39
CA GLU A 358 -14.83 -7.01 4.75
C GLU A 358 -14.44 -5.66 4.17
N PHE A 359 -13.62 -4.88 4.89
CA PHE A 359 -13.13 -3.59 4.42
C PHE A 359 -12.40 -3.76 3.09
N GLN A 360 -11.44 -4.70 2.99
CA GLN A 360 -10.74 -4.97 1.73
C GLN A 360 -11.67 -5.55 0.64
N SER A 361 -12.62 -6.43 1.00
CA SER A 361 -13.63 -6.95 0.06
C SER A 361 -14.50 -5.83 -0.53
N ASN A 362 -14.98 -4.91 0.32
CA ASN A 362 -15.83 -3.79 -0.06
C ASN A 362 -15.05 -2.72 -0.84
N TYR A 363 -13.77 -2.52 -0.52
CA TYR A 363 -12.88 -1.64 -1.29
C TYR A 363 -12.79 -2.10 -2.75
N GLN A 364 -12.60 -3.41 -2.97
CA GLN A 364 -12.56 -4.00 -4.30
C GLN A 364 -13.92 -3.92 -5.03
N LYS A 365 -15.05 -4.09 -4.33
CA LYS A 365 -16.41 -3.87 -4.89
C LYS A 365 -16.66 -2.39 -5.27
N LEU A 366 -16.19 -1.45 -4.45
CA LEU A 366 -16.34 0.00 -4.67
C LEU A 366 -15.53 0.47 -5.89
N LEU A 367 -14.31 -0.04 -6.04
CA LEU A 367 -13.53 0.13 -7.27
C LEU A 367 -14.27 -0.47 -8.48
N GLU A 368 -14.78 -1.70 -8.39
CA GLU A 368 -15.52 -2.33 -9.49
C GLU A 368 -16.75 -1.54 -9.94
N ARG A 369 -17.54 -1.00 -9.00
CA ARG A 369 -18.70 -0.14 -9.32
C ARG A 369 -18.29 1.21 -9.91
N THR A 370 -17.17 1.78 -9.45
CA THR A 370 -16.62 3.01 -10.00
C THR A 370 -16.12 2.83 -11.44
N PHE A 371 -15.37 1.77 -11.71
CA PHE A 371 -14.68 1.60 -12.99
C PHE A 371 -15.53 0.84 -14.01
N SER A 372 -16.09 -0.32 -13.64
CA SER A 372 -16.92 -1.18 -14.50
C SER A 372 -18.43 -0.98 -14.35
N GLY A 373 -18.85 0.09 -13.65
CA GLY A 373 -20.25 0.46 -13.44
C GLY A 373 -20.95 -0.35 -12.36
N GLY A 374 -22.08 0.15 -11.86
CA GLY A 374 -22.79 -0.41 -10.70
C GLY A 374 -23.12 -1.90 -10.78
N ASN A 375 -23.38 -2.40 -12.00
CA ASN A 375 -23.61 -3.83 -12.29
C ASN A 375 -22.33 -4.71 -12.21
N ARG A 376 -21.16 -4.14 -11.88
CA ARG A 376 -19.83 -4.79 -11.75
C ARG A 376 -19.39 -5.60 -12.98
N ASN A 377 -19.92 -5.28 -14.17
CA ASN A 377 -19.60 -5.93 -15.43
C ASN A 377 -19.49 -4.87 -16.55
N PRO A 378 -18.30 -4.69 -17.16
CA PRO A 378 -18.06 -3.61 -18.12
C PRO A 378 -18.75 -3.80 -19.48
N ALA A 379 -19.46 -4.91 -19.71
CA ALA A 379 -20.38 -5.04 -20.85
C ALA A 379 -21.85 -4.66 -20.51
N ASN A 380 -22.14 -4.32 -19.25
CA ASN A 380 -23.47 -4.05 -18.72
C ASN A 380 -23.54 -2.70 -17.98
N LEU A 381 -22.99 -1.64 -18.57
CA LEU A 381 -22.96 -0.32 -17.95
C LEU A 381 -24.36 0.31 -17.81
N LEU A 382 -24.57 1.05 -16.71
CA LEU A 382 -25.80 1.80 -16.48
C LEU A 382 -25.84 3.10 -17.30
N PRO A 383 -27.03 3.65 -17.62
CA PRO A 383 -27.14 4.94 -18.28
C PRO A 383 -26.45 6.06 -17.48
N VAL A 384 -25.82 7.01 -18.18
CA VAL A 384 -25.15 8.16 -17.55
C VAL A 384 -26.15 8.98 -16.73
N SER A 385 -25.98 8.98 -15.41
CA SER A 385 -26.70 9.84 -14.47
C SER A 385 -25.75 10.84 -13.83
N ASN A 386 -26.22 12.09 -13.70
CA ASN A 386 -25.51 13.13 -12.98
C ASN A 386 -25.86 13.16 -11.47
N THR A 387 -26.80 12.32 -11.03
CA THR A 387 -27.38 12.35 -9.67
C THR A 387 -27.70 10.95 -9.11
N GLY A 388 -27.62 10.80 -7.78
CA GLY A 388 -27.90 9.56 -7.05
C GLY A 388 -26.72 8.58 -6.99
N ASN A 389 -25.50 9.02 -7.33
CA ASN A 389 -24.25 8.26 -7.27
C ASN A 389 -23.65 8.40 -5.87
N ASN A 390 -24.23 7.72 -4.88
CA ASN A 390 -23.85 7.86 -3.47
C ASN A 390 -22.56 7.09 -3.14
N TRP A 391 -21.69 7.71 -2.35
CA TRP A 391 -20.50 7.06 -1.76
C TRP A 391 -20.86 6.11 -0.61
N GLU A 392 -21.83 6.50 0.21
CA GLU A 392 -22.36 5.71 1.32
C GLU A 392 -23.56 4.88 0.85
N GLN A 393 -23.88 3.80 1.57
CA GLN A 393 -25.05 2.95 1.32
C GLN A 393 -26.36 3.72 1.57
N ASP A 394 -27.38 3.47 0.76
CA ASP A 394 -28.68 4.16 0.81
C ASP A 394 -29.83 3.14 0.88
N GLY A 395 -30.13 2.66 2.09
CA GLY A 395 -31.05 1.55 2.32
C GLY A 395 -30.48 0.23 1.79
N ASP A 396 -31.27 -0.51 1.01
CA ASP A 396 -30.82 -1.75 0.36
C ASP A 396 -29.82 -1.52 -0.78
N LYS A 397 -29.54 -0.25 -1.12
CA LYS A 397 -28.76 0.15 -2.29
C LYS A 397 -27.29 0.41 -1.96
N GLU A 398 -26.43 -0.28 -2.67
CA GLU A 398 -25.00 -0.34 -2.40
C GLU A 398 -24.22 0.93 -2.84
N PRO A 399 -23.06 1.23 -2.19
CA PRO A 399 -22.13 2.27 -2.60
C PRO A 399 -21.84 2.25 -4.12
N LEU A 400 -22.15 3.35 -4.80
CA LEU A 400 -22.03 3.56 -6.25
C LEU A 400 -22.76 2.54 -7.16
N GLU A 401 -23.75 1.80 -6.66
CA GLU A 401 -24.58 0.90 -7.47
C GLU A 401 -25.35 1.60 -8.61
N SER A 402 -25.62 2.90 -8.47
CA SER A 402 -26.22 3.74 -9.53
C SER A 402 -25.29 4.03 -10.71
N PHE A 403 -23.98 3.92 -10.51
CA PHE A 403 -23.04 4.67 -11.34
C PHE A 403 -22.83 4.01 -12.70
N CYS A 404 -22.78 4.82 -13.75
CA CYS A 404 -22.55 4.36 -15.12
C CYS A 404 -21.17 3.68 -15.31
N GLY A 405 -20.19 3.98 -14.46
CA GLY A 405 -18.85 3.41 -14.55
C GLY A 405 -17.93 4.21 -15.47
N LEU A 406 -16.66 4.36 -15.09
CA LEU A 406 -15.66 5.06 -15.90
C LEU A 406 -15.43 4.39 -17.27
N ALA A 407 -15.69 3.09 -17.41
CA ALA A 407 -15.72 2.36 -18.69
C ALA A 407 -16.74 2.93 -19.71
N THR A 408 -17.67 3.79 -19.29
CA THR A 408 -18.55 4.56 -20.21
C THR A 408 -17.77 5.61 -21.01
N PHE A 409 -16.61 6.03 -20.51
CA PHE A 409 -15.83 7.16 -21.00
C PHE A 409 -14.39 6.78 -21.35
N ILE A 410 -13.76 5.95 -20.53
CA ILE A 410 -12.35 5.54 -20.63
C ILE A 410 -12.29 4.14 -21.27
N PRO A 411 -11.50 3.93 -22.34
CA PRO A 411 -11.30 2.60 -22.91
C PRO A 411 -10.48 1.71 -21.98
N GLU A 412 -10.74 0.41 -22.00
CA GLU A 412 -9.91 -0.56 -21.27
C GLU A 412 -8.49 -0.67 -21.86
N ARG A 413 -7.50 -0.88 -21.00
CA ARG A 413 -6.07 -0.96 -21.32
C ARG A 413 -5.50 -2.28 -20.78
N THR A 414 -4.57 -2.89 -21.50
CA THR A 414 -3.81 -4.06 -21.02
C THR A 414 -2.34 -3.93 -21.37
N ALA A 415 -1.49 -4.32 -20.42
CA ALA A 415 -0.03 -4.34 -20.51
C ALA A 415 0.54 -5.76 -20.80
N ILE A 416 -0.33 -6.76 -20.96
CA ILE A 416 0.06 -8.18 -21.00
C ILE A 416 0.49 -8.56 -22.42
N GLN A 417 1.78 -8.51 -22.69
CA GLN A 417 2.35 -8.88 -23.99
C GLN A 417 3.78 -9.40 -23.86
N GLY A 418 4.21 -10.19 -24.84
CA GLY A 418 5.55 -10.77 -24.90
C GLY A 418 5.49 -12.27 -25.12
N ASP A 419 6.42 -12.99 -24.49
CA ASP A 419 6.56 -14.44 -24.57
C ASP A 419 6.11 -15.08 -23.26
N LEU A 420 5.49 -16.27 -23.33
CA LEU A 420 5.17 -17.07 -22.14
C LEU A 420 6.42 -17.30 -21.27
N PRO A 421 6.28 -17.47 -19.95
CA PRO A 421 5.03 -17.65 -19.21
C PRO A 421 4.26 -16.35 -18.88
N PHE A 422 3.04 -16.55 -18.38
CA PHE A 422 2.23 -15.58 -17.66
C PHE A 422 1.75 -16.24 -16.36
N ASN A 423 1.77 -15.52 -15.23
CA ASN A 423 1.29 -16.02 -13.94
C ASN A 423 0.47 -14.95 -13.22
N THR A 424 -0.50 -15.39 -12.42
CA THR A 424 -1.15 -14.62 -11.37
C THR A 424 -1.54 -15.56 -10.24
N PHE A 425 -1.35 -15.15 -8.98
CA PHE A 425 -1.95 -15.77 -7.80
C PHE A 425 -3.26 -15.06 -7.39
N PHE A 426 -3.59 -13.96 -8.08
CA PHE A 426 -4.61 -12.98 -7.72
C PHE A 426 -4.28 -12.20 -6.44
N SER A 427 -2.98 -12.06 -6.15
CA SER A 427 -2.45 -11.21 -5.07
C SER A 427 -2.78 -9.74 -5.32
N LEU A 428 -3.42 -9.11 -4.32
CA LEU A 428 -3.65 -7.66 -4.28
C LEU A 428 -2.47 -6.87 -3.68
N GLY A 429 -1.45 -7.56 -3.15
CA GLY A 429 -0.29 -6.95 -2.48
C GLY A 429 -0.40 -6.85 -0.95
N ASN A 430 -1.30 -7.63 -0.32
CA ASN A 430 -1.50 -7.65 1.13
C ASN A 430 -2.11 -8.98 1.62
N GLY A 431 -2.11 -9.16 2.94
CA GLY A 431 -2.90 -10.19 3.64
C GLY A 431 -2.76 -10.10 5.16
N GLU A 432 -3.78 -10.57 5.89
CA GLU A 432 -3.72 -10.79 7.35
C GLU A 432 -2.67 -11.86 7.74
N ARG A 433 -2.33 -12.72 6.78
CA ARG A 433 -1.28 -13.73 6.85
C ARG A 433 -0.61 -13.86 5.49
N TYR A 434 0.63 -14.35 5.47
CA TYR A 434 1.27 -14.81 4.24
C TYR A 434 1.17 -16.32 4.18
N ASN A 435 0.74 -16.84 3.04
CA ASN A 435 0.63 -18.27 2.78
C ASN A 435 1.64 -18.70 1.70
N TYR A 436 2.16 -19.91 1.83
CA TYR A 436 2.91 -20.62 0.79
C TYR A 436 2.26 -21.98 0.52
N LYS A 437 1.82 -22.18 -0.73
CA LYS A 437 1.04 -23.33 -1.21
C LYS A 437 -0.17 -23.66 -0.32
N GLY A 438 -0.90 -22.62 0.11
CA GLY A 438 -2.13 -22.69 0.89
C GLY A 438 -1.98 -22.65 2.41
N LYS A 439 -0.75 -22.83 2.92
CA LYS A 439 -0.46 -22.91 4.37
C LYS A 439 0.25 -21.64 4.85
N LYS A 440 -0.06 -21.17 6.06
CA LYS A 440 0.55 -19.97 6.65
C LYS A 440 2.06 -20.15 6.86
N THR A 441 2.86 -19.21 6.36
CA THR A 441 4.30 -19.06 6.66
C THR A 441 4.63 -17.77 7.39
N PHE A 442 3.80 -16.73 7.31
CA PHE A 442 4.08 -15.44 7.96
C PHE A 442 2.83 -14.69 8.46
N ALA A 443 3.07 -13.57 9.15
CA ALA A 443 2.07 -12.71 9.78
C ALA A 443 1.41 -11.73 8.77
N SER A 444 0.68 -10.75 9.30
CA SER A 444 0.03 -9.67 8.54
C SER A 444 1.05 -8.81 7.81
N TRP A 445 0.77 -8.49 6.54
CA TRP A 445 1.72 -7.84 5.65
C TRP A 445 1.04 -6.98 4.58
N TYR A 446 1.76 -5.96 4.12
CA TYR A 446 1.42 -5.11 2.99
C TYR A 446 2.69 -4.79 2.18
N ASN A 447 2.63 -5.03 0.87
CA ASN A 447 3.56 -4.52 -0.12
C ASN A 447 2.91 -4.62 -1.52
N ILE A 448 2.44 -3.49 -2.07
CA ILE A 448 1.78 -3.47 -3.39
C ILE A 448 2.72 -3.87 -4.55
N GLY A 449 4.05 -3.88 -4.37
CA GLY A 449 4.98 -4.49 -5.33
C GLY A 449 4.75 -6.00 -5.52
N ALA A 450 4.15 -6.66 -4.53
CA ALA A 450 3.69 -8.06 -4.59
C ALA A 450 2.31 -8.24 -5.25
N GLN A 451 1.67 -7.17 -5.71
CA GLN A 451 0.42 -7.26 -6.48
C GLN A 451 0.68 -7.89 -7.85
N ASP A 452 -0.17 -8.83 -8.25
CA ASP A 452 -0.12 -9.45 -9.58
C ASP A 452 -0.56 -8.48 -10.70
N VAL A 453 -0.51 -8.92 -11.96
CA VAL A 453 -1.16 -8.18 -13.05
C VAL A 453 -2.68 -8.26 -12.87
N VAL A 454 -3.35 -7.12 -12.73
CA VAL A 454 -4.79 -7.08 -12.48
C VAL A 454 -5.59 -7.47 -13.74
N PRO A 455 -6.75 -8.13 -13.60
CA PRO A 455 -7.61 -8.47 -14.74
C PRO A 455 -7.91 -7.26 -15.62
N THR A 456 -7.78 -7.43 -16.94
CA THR A 456 -8.17 -6.41 -17.93
C THR A 456 -9.65 -6.05 -17.77
N TYR A 457 -10.48 -7.02 -17.39
CA TYR A 457 -11.90 -6.85 -17.17
C TYR A 457 -12.32 -7.28 -15.75
N ARG A 458 -13.04 -6.41 -15.04
CA ARG A 458 -13.55 -6.67 -13.68
C ARG A 458 -15.05 -6.34 -13.57
N TRP A 459 -15.96 -7.22 -13.98
CA TRP A 459 -15.73 -8.58 -14.49
C TRP A 459 -16.54 -8.82 -15.77
N LEU A 460 -15.88 -9.26 -16.84
CA LEU A 460 -16.56 -9.52 -18.12
C LEU A 460 -17.18 -10.92 -18.12
N VAL A 461 -18.42 -11.00 -17.63
CA VAL A 461 -19.17 -12.25 -17.46
C VAL A 461 -20.26 -12.39 -18.54
N TYR A 462 -20.25 -13.53 -19.23
CA TYR A 462 -21.17 -13.87 -20.32
C TYR A 462 -21.75 -15.28 -20.19
N ASP A 463 -22.87 -15.55 -20.85
CA ASP A 463 -23.34 -16.92 -21.11
C ASP A 463 -22.37 -17.60 -22.10
N ALA A 464 -21.97 -18.84 -21.79
CA ALA A 464 -20.84 -19.50 -22.43
C ALA A 464 -20.88 -19.49 -23.97
N GLY A 465 -19.78 -19.01 -24.59
CA GLY A 465 -19.64 -18.93 -26.05
C GLY A 465 -20.38 -17.76 -26.70
N THR A 466 -20.93 -16.83 -25.92
CA THR A 466 -21.69 -15.67 -26.41
C THR A 466 -21.13 -14.35 -25.87
N THR A 467 -21.72 -13.23 -26.28
CA THR A 467 -21.56 -11.92 -25.64
C THR A 467 -22.82 -11.48 -24.89
N THR A 468 -23.69 -12.43 -24.53
CA THR A 468 -24.89 -12.16 -23.72
C THR A 468 -24.46 -12.06 -22.26
N VAL A 469 -24.62 -10.89 -21.66
CA VAL A 469 -24.30 -10.63 -20.24
C VAL A 469 -24.95 -11.68 -19.34
N SER A 470 -24.17 -12.20 -18.38
CA SER A 470 -24.65 -13.17 -17.40
C SER A 470 -24.27 -12.75 -15.99
N THR A 471 -25.15 -13.06 -15.04
CA THR A 471 -24.97 -12.86 -13.59
C THR A 471 -24.92 -14.20 -12.84
N LYS A 472 -24.84 -15.32 -13.57
CA LYS A 472 -24.93 -16.69 -13.02
C LYS A 472 -23.75 -17.03 -12.12
N ILE A 473 -22.54 -16.61 -12.49
CA ILE A 473 -21.33 -16.73 -11.68
C ILE A 473 -20.71 -15.34 -11.58
N GLN A 474 -20.56 -14.83 -10.37
CA GLN A 474 -19.91 -13.56 -10.09
C GLN A 474 -18.50 -13.81 -9.55
N PRO A 475 -17.45 -13.25 -10.18
CA PRO A 475 -16.12 -13.23 -9.58
C PRO A 475 -15.97 -12.13 -8.53
N SER A 476 -15.04 -12.33 -7.62
CA SER A 476 -14.46 -11.29 -6.75
C SER A 476 -13.06 -11.69 -6.31
N PHE A 477 -12.22 -10.72 -5.95
CA PHE A 477 -11.09 -11.01 -5.08
C PHE A 477 -11.60 -11.39 -3.68
N THR A 478 -10.83 -12.21 -2.97
CA THR A 478 -11.04 -12.49 -1.55
C THR A 478 -9.71 -12.62 -0.82
N HIS A 479 -9.74 -12.38 0.48
CA HIS A 479 -8.65 -12.59 1.44
C HIS A 479 -8.97 -13.72 2.45
N GLU A 480 -10.12 -14.40 2.28
CA GLU A 480 -10.58 -15.51 3.14
C GLU A 480 -9.59 -16.68 3.19
N ASP A 481 -8.83 -16.91 2.12
CA ASP A 481 -7.69 -17.82 2.01
C ASP A 481 -6.89 -17.50 0.72
N ALA A 482 -5.62 -17.93 0.63
CA ALA A 482 -4.76 -17.72 -0.53
C ALA A 482 -3.73 -18.84 -0.73
N TYR A 483 -3.46 -19.20 -1.99
CA TYR A 483 -2.45 -20.22 -2.31
C TYR A 483 -1.02 -19.70 -2.12
N ILE A 484 -0.70 -18.51 -2.62
CA ILE A 484 0.57 -17.81 -2.34
C ILE A 484 0.25 -16.35 -2.03
N GLY A 485 0.90 -15.79 -1.01
CA GLY A 485 0.59 -14.44 -0.52
C GLY A 485 -0.68 -14.43 0.34
N GLY A 486 -1.60 -13.49 0.09
CA GLY A 486 -2.71 -13.19 0.99
C GLY A 486 -4.07 -12.97 0.33
N SER A 487 -4.20 -13.13 -0.98
CA SER A 487 -5.48 -13.02 -1.70
C SER A 487 -5.63 -14.06 -2.81
N ALA A 488 -6.87 -14.35 -3.20
CA ALA A 488 -7.24 -15.28 -4.28
C ALA A 488 -8.46 -14.77 -5.07
N LEU A 489 -8.78 -15.42 -6.20
CA LEU A 489 -10.02 -15.19 -6.95
C LEU A 489 -11.12 -16.16 -6.47
N ARG A 490 -12.23 -15.63 -5.97
CA ARG A 490 -13.46 -16.39 -5.68
C ARG A 490 -14.37 -16.37 -6.92
N LEU A 491 -14.92 -17.53 -7.27
CA LEU A 491 -15.93 -17.72 -8.32
C LEU A 491 -17.19 -18.31 -7.68
N GLU A 492 -18.29 -17.54 -7.62
CA GLU A 492 -19.48 -17.92 -6.86
C GLU A 492 -20.79 -17.72 -7.62
N GLY A 493 -21.78 -18.61 -7.41
CA GLY A 493 -23.15 -18.43 -7.90
C GLY A 493 -23.85 -19.73 -8.34
N SER A 494 -24.71 -19.64 -9.35
CA SER A 494 -25.48 -20.76 -9.90
C SER A 494 -24.84 -21.31 -11.18
N SER A 495 -24.17 -22.46 -11.09
CA SER A 495 -23.66 -23.17 -12.29
C SER A 495 -24.81 -23.64 -13.19
N THR A 496 -24.56 -23.75 -14.50
CA THR A 496 -25.54 -24.27 -15.48
C THR A 496 -24.87 -25.19 -16.50
N ASP A 497 -25.65 -26.07 -17.14
CA ASP A 497 -25.12 -27.05 -18.10
C ASP A 497 -24.57 -26.43 -19.39
N ASN A 498 -25.13 -25.28 -19.82
CA ASN A 498 -24.56 -24.49 -20.91
C ASN A 498 -23.24 -23.82 -20.47
N GLY A 499 -23.21 -23.33 -19.23
CA GLY A 499 -22.06 -22.69 -18.59
C GLY A 499 -22.04 -21.17 -18.68
N THR A 500 -21.08 -20.59 -17.96
CA THR A 500 -20.82 -19.15 -17.85
C THR A 500 -19.35 -18.88 -18.15
N ASP A 501 -19.07 -17.95 -19.07
CA ASP A 501 -17.72 -17.44 -19.38
C ASP A 501 -17.37 -16.28 -18.46
N ILE A 502 -16.17 -16.33 -17.88
CA ILE A 502 -15.54 -15.27 -17.09
C ILE A 502 -14.26 -14.87 -17.81
N VAL A 503 -14.30 -13.80 -18.61
CA VAL A 503 -13.14 -13.31 -19.35
C VAL A 503 -12.35 -12.35 -18.44
N LEU A 504 -11.10 -12.69 -18.14
CA LEU A 504 -10.28 -11.97 -17.17
C LEU A 504 -9.30 -11.03 -17.85
N TYR A 505 -8.54 -11.56 -18.82
CA TYR A 505 -7.41 -10.86 -19.41
C TYR A 505 -7.52 -10.81 -20.94
N ARG A 506 -7.21 -9.63 -21.50
CA ARG A 506 -6.76 -9.50 -22.89
C ARG A 506 -5.24 -9.40 -22.90
N SER A 507 -4.59 -10.00 -23.87
CA SER A 507 -3.13 -10.13 -23.94
C SER A 507 -2.62 -10.24 -25.39
N LYS A 508 -1.30 -10.28 -25.53
CA LYS A 508 -0.59 -10.69 -26.76
C LYS A 508 0.61 -11.56 -26.37
N LEU A 509 0.32 -12.74 -25.82
CA LEU A 509 1.32 -13.67 -25.28
C LEU A 509 1.66 -14.76 -26.29
N LYS A 510 2.91 -14.81 -26.75
CA LYS A 510 3.41 -15.81 -27.69
C LYS A 510 3.86 -17.07 -26.96
N VAL A 511 3.41 -18.23 -27.42
CA VAL A 511 4.03 -19.52 -27.06
C VAL A 511 5.43 -19.54 -27.66
N SER A 512 6.44 -19.57 -26.81
CA SER A 512 7.84 -19.37 -27.17
C SER A 512 8.61 -20.70 -27.29
N GLY A 513 8.40 -21.60 -26.33
CA GLY A 513 8.94 -22.96 -26.30
C GLY A 513 8.01 -24.00 -26.93
N THR A 514 8.22 -25.27 -26.54
CA THR A 514 7.34 -26.40 -26.83
C THR A 514 6.41 -26.69 -25.64
N ASP A 515 5.55 -27.70 -25.79
CA ASP A 515 4.78 -28.31 -24.69
C ASP A 515 4.04 -27.32 -23.76
N PRO A 516 3.21 -26.41 -24.32
CA PRO A 516 2.50 -25.42 -23.52
C PRO A 516 1.51 -26.08 -22.54
N VAL A 517 1.49 -25.58 -21.31
CA VAL A 517 0.65 -26.04 -20.20
C VAL A 517 -0.05 -24.86 -19.53
N VAL A 518 -1.14 -25.16 -18.83
CA VAL A 518 -1.71 -24.30 -17.80
C VAL A 518 -1.61 -24.98 -16.44
N LYS A 519 -1.23 -24.23 -15.40
CA LYS A 519 -1.37 -24.65 -14.00
C LYS A 519 -2.43 -23.83 -13.30
N VAL A 520 -3.27 -24.49 -12.51
CA VAL A 520 -4.35 -23.86 -11.72
C VAL A 520 -4.30 -24.43 -10.30
N ALA A 521 -4.22 -23.56 -9.30
CA ALA A 521 -4.41 -23.95 -7.90
C ALA A 521 -5.83 -23.60 -7.47
N LEU A 522 -6.57 -24.58 -6.98
CA LEU A 522 -7.98 -24.43 -6.59
C LEU A 522 -8.27 -25.02 -5.22
N LYS A 523 -9.31 -24.48 -4.57
CA LYS A 523 -9.84 -24.95 -3.29
C LYS A 523 -11.36 -24.76 -3.27
N SER A 524 -12.09 -25.84 -3.01
CA SER A 524 -13.57 -25.87 -3.04
C SER A 524 -14.22 -25.70 -1.65
N GLY A 525 -13.45 -25.89 -0.57
CA GLY A 525 -13.97 -25.99 0.79
C GLY A 525 -14.88 -27.21 1.06
N ALA A 526 -15.15 -28.03 0.04
CA ALA A 526 -16.10 -29.14 0.10
C ALA A 526 -15.40 -30.49 0.28
N THR A 527 -16.08 -31.44 0.94
CA THR A 527 -15.60 -32.81 1.11
C THR A 527 -16.22 -33.73 0.04
N GLY A 528 -15.39 -34.24 -0.86
CA GLY A 528 -15.81 -35.17 -1.92
C GLY A 528 -14.88 -35.12 -3.14
N THR A 529 -15.16 -35.98 -4.12
CA THR A 529 -14.39 -36.10 -5.38
C THR A 529 -15.21 -35.67 -6.60
N GLU A 530 -16.01 -34.62 -6.46
CA GLU A 530 -16.80 -34.08 -7.58
C GLU A 530 -15.89 -33.27 -8.53
N PRO A 531 -16.13 -33.32 -9.86
CA PRO A 531 -15.46 -32.43 -10.80
C PRO A 531 -15.69 -30.97 -10.42
N SER A 532 -14.63 -30.17 -10.39
CA SER A 532 -14.63 -28.74 -10.02
C SER A 532 -15.53 -27.85 -10.88
N ARG A 533 -16.11 -28.40 -11.97
CA ARG A 533 -16.89 -27.74 -13.03
C ARG A 533 -16.17 -26.56 -13.71
N LEU A 534 -14.89 -26.36 -13.38
CA LEU A 534 -14.04 -25.27 -13.85
C LEU A 534 -13.25 -25.71 -15.09
N TYR A 535 -13.20 -24.81 -16.05
CA TYR A 535 -12.42 -24.93 -17.28
C TYR A 535 -11.60 -23.65 -17.44
N VAL A 536 -10.35 -23.74 -17.86
CA VAL A 536 -9.61 -22.60 -18.41
C VAL A 536 -10.07 -22.39 -19.85
N ILE A 537 -10.32 -21.15 -20.23
CA ILE A 537 -10.69 -20.79 -21.61
C ILE A 537 -9.67 -19.84 -22.22
N LEU A 538 -9.19 -20.18 -23.43
CA LEU A 538 -8.21 -19.40 -24.18
C LEU A 538 -8.72 -19.09 -25.60
N LYS A 539 -8.38 -17.90 -26.13
CA LYS A 539 -8.49 -17.59 -27.57
C LYS A 539 -7.13 -17.28 -28.16
N LYS A 540 -6.95 -17.64 -29.43
CA LYS A 540 -5.80 -17.20 -30.24
C LYS A 540 -6.07 -15.84 -30.86
N GLU A 541 -5.03 -15.08 -31.13
CA GLU A 541 -5.11 -13.85 -31.91
C GLU A 541 -5.75 -14.13 -33.28
N ASN A 542 -6.76 -13.34 -33.65
CA ASN A 542 -7.59 -13.52 -34.86
C ASN A 542 -8.42 -14.83 -34.91
N ASN A 543 -8.75 -15.44 -33.76
CA ASN A 543 -9.62 -16.62 -33.69
C ASN A 543 -10.74 -16.46 -32.64
N ASP A 544 -11.99 -16.43 -33.10
CA ASP A 544 -13.16 -16.28 -32.23
C ASP A 544 -13.60 -17.55 -31.48
N GLN A 545 -12.96 -18.70 -31.74
CA GLN A 545 -13.25 -19.96 -31.03
C GLN A 545 -12.48 -20.05 -29.71
N TRP A 546 -13.20 -20.31 -28.62
CA TRP A 546 -12.60 -20.69 -27.33
C TRP A 546 -12.02 -22.10 -27.40
N PHE A 547 -10.79 -22.27 -26.92
CA PHE A 547 -10.24 -23.54 -26.50
C PHE A 547 -10.57 -23.74 -25.02
N GLU A 548 -11.08 -24.92 -24.64
CA GLU A 548 -11.55 -25.23 -23.28
C GLU A 548 -10.74 -26.37 -22.64
N TYR A 549 -10.17 -26.13 -21.47
CA TYR A 549 -9.34 -27.10 -20.74
C TYR A 549 -9.93 -27.36 -19.35
N ALA A 550 -10.46 -28.57 -19.13
CA ALA A 550 -11.04 -28.94 -17.84
C ALA A 550 -9.97 -29.01 -16.74
N VAL A 551 -10.23 -28.38 -15.60
CA VAL A 551 -9.28 -28.33 -14.46
C VAL A 551 -9.27 -29.65 -13.67
N GLY A 552 -10.37 -30.41 -13.70
CA GLY A 552 -10.49 -31.75 -13.10
C GLY A 552 -11.24 -31.78 -11.78
N GLU A 553 -11.02 -32.83 -10.99
CA GLU A 553 -11.63 -33.07 -9.67
C GLU A 553 -10.76 -32.51 -8.54
N THR A 554 -11.38 -31.99 -7.48
CA THR A 554 -10.73 -31.83 -6.16
C THR A 554 -10.86 -33.15 -5.39
N ASN A 555 -9.86 -33.52 -4.59
CA ASN A 555 -9.85 -34.71 -3.75
C ASN A 555 -10.27 -34.41 -2.30
N GLY A 556 -10.24 -33.14 -1.88
CA GLY A 556 -10.63 -32.71 -0.55
C GLY A 556 -10.88 -31.20 -0.43
N PRO A 557 -10.99 -30.68 0.81
CA PRO A 557 -11.29 -29.27 1.07
C PRO A 557 -10.05 -28.36 1.02
N THR A 558 -8.84 -28.91 0.86
CA THR A 558 -7.56 -28.20 0.85
C THR A 558 -7.19 -27.65 -0.54
N TRP A 559 -6.12 -26.87 -0.64
CA TRP A 559 -5.58 -26.41 -1.92
C TRP A 559 -4.95 -27.55 -2.72
N GLU A 560 -5.20 -27.58 -4.03
CA GLU A 560 -4.57 -28.52 -4.97
C GLU A 560 -4.13 -27.79 -6.25
N GLU A 561 -2.86 -27.94 -6.67
CA GLU A 561 -2.42 -27.51 -8.01
C GLU A 561 -2.67 -28.60 -9.06
N LYS A 562 -3.19 -28.21 -10.22
CA LYS A 562 -3.43 -29.06 -11.40
C LYS A 562 -2.63 -28.53 -12.57
N GLN A 563 -1.93 -29.39 -13.31
CA GLN A 563 -1.26 -29.04 -14.57
C GLN A 563 -1.96 -29.72 -15.75
N ILE A 564 -2.38 -28.95 -16.76
CA ILE A 564 -3.10 -29.42 -17.95
C ILE A 564 -2.36 -28.99 -19.21
N ALA A 565 -2.20 -29.89 -20.18
CA ALA A 565 -1.57 -29.57 -21.46
C ALA A 565 -2.51 -28.75 -22.37
N LEU A 566 -2.00 -27.67 -22.97
CA LEU A 566 -2.73 -26.76 -23.86
C LEU A 566 -2.81 -27.32 -25.29
N ALA A 567 -3.40 -28.50 -25.41
CA ALA A 567 -3.63 -29.18 -26.68
C ALA A 567 -4.35 -28.24 -27.68
N GLY A 568 -3.76 -28.06 -28.86
CA GLY A 568 -4.21 -27.10 -29.86
C GLY A 568 -3.36 -25.83 -29.96
N PHE A 569 -2.48 -25.57 -29.00
CA PHE A 569 -1.43 -24.54 -29.08
C PHE A 569 -0.08 -25.14 -29.50
N SER A 570 0.79 -24.31 -30.09
CA SER A 570 2.11 -24.66 -30.60
C SER A 570 3.02 -23.43 -30.61
N SER A 571 4.34 -23.61 -30.71
CA SER A 571 5.29 -22.51 -30.76
C SER A 571 4.93 -21.49 -31.87
N ASN A 572 4.96 -20.20 -31.52
CA ASN A 572 4.51 -19.03 -32.29
C ASN A 572 2.99 -18.81 -32.40
N ASP A 573 2.14 -19.64 -31.76
CA ASP A 573 0.76 -19.21 -31.49
C ASP A 573 0.77 -18.02 -30.51
N VAL A 574 -0.17 -17.09 -30.71
CA VAL A 574 -0.39 -15.94 -29.83
C VAL A 574 -1.74 -16.09 -29.12
N ILE A 575 -1.73 -16.06 -27.80
CA ILE A 575 -2.92 -16.02 -26.94
C ILE A 575 -3.40 -14.57 -26.86
N GLU A 576 -4.68 -14.34 -27.18
CA GLU A 576 -5.29 -13.00 -27.12
C GLU A 576 -6.22 -12.84 -25.90
N TYR A 577 -6.98 -13.86 -25.51
CA TYR A 577 -7.84 -13.80 -24.31
C TYR A 577 -7.62 -15.00 -23.39
N ILE A 578 -7.71 -14.75 -22.09
CA ILE A 578 -7.58 -15.73 -21.00
C ILE A 578 -8.76 -15.54 -20.04
N GLY A 579 -9.37 -16.63 -19.60
CA GLY A 579 -10.43 -16.61 -18.61
C GLY A 579 -10.76 -18.00 -18.07
N PHE A 580 -11.88 -18.07 -17.36
CA PHE A 580 -12.47 -19.32 -16.89
C PHE A 580 -13.86 -19.55 -17.49
N ARG A 581 -14.30 -20.80 -17.50
CA ARG A 581 -15.70 -21.19 -17.69
C ARG A 581 -16.13 -22.12 -16.58
N VAL A 582 -17.28 -21.85 -15.98
CA VAL A 582 -17.95 -22.76 -15.04
C VAL A 582 -19.11 -23.43 -15.78
N LYS A 583 -19.13 -24.77 -15.85
CA LYS A 583 -20.07 -25.52 -16.72
C LYS A 583 -20.45 -26.89 -16.16
N GLY A 584 -21.75 -27.19 -16.23
CA GLY A 584 -22.35 -28.43 -15.72
C GLY A 584 -22.97 -28.25 -14.33
N ALA A 585 -24.04 -28.99 -14.06
CA ALA A 585 -24.71 -29.01 -12.75
C ALA A 585 -23.74 -29.14 -11.57
N TYR A 586 -24.02 -28.39 -10.50
CA TYR A 586 -23.31 -28.38 -9.22
C TYR A 586 -24.33 -28.50 -8.09
N ALA A 587 -23.92 -29.04 -6.94
CA ALA A 587 -24.82 -29.25 -5.80
C ALA A 587 -24.88 -27.98 -4.93
N GLY A 588 -26.02 -27.27 -4.97
CA GLY A 588 -26.18 -25.98 -4.30
C GLY A 588 -25.49 -24.85 -5.08
N ASN A 589 -25.10 -23.78 -4.37
CA ASN A 589 -24.32 -22.71 -4.98
C ASN A 589 -22.91 -23.19 -5.28
N TYR A 590 -22.43 -22.89 -6.47
CA TYR A 590 -21.01 -22.94 -6.81
C TYR A 590 -20.25 -21.94 -5.94
N ASN A 591 -19.17 -22.38 -5.31
CA ASN A 591 -18.16 -21.52 -4.71
C ASN A 591 -16.82 -22.23 -4.89
N MET A 592 -15.83 -21.52 -5.46
CA MET A 592 -14.51 -22.05 -5.75
C MET A 592 -13.49 -20.93 -5.61
N LEU A 593 -12.46 -21.16 -4.79
CA LEU A 593 -11.28 -20.31 -4.75
C LEU A 593 -10.27 -20.78 -5.80
N VAL A 594 -9.68 -19.82 -6.50
CA VAL A 594 -8.60 -20.02 -7.46
C VAL A 594 -7.44 -19.12 -7.06
N GLY A 595 -6.38 -19.73 -6.54
CA GLY A 595 -5.22 -19.04 -5.98
C GLY A 595 -4.00 -19.06 -6.92
N LYS A 596 -4.14 -19.61 -8.13
CA LYS A 596 -3.13 -19.55 -9.19
C LYS A 596 -3.74 -19.74 -10.57
N LEU A 597 -3.24 -18.99 -11.54
CA LEU A 597 -3.39 -19.22 -12.98
C LEU A 597 -2.06 -18.94 -13.66
N GLU A 598 -1.35 -19.99 -14.06
CA GLU A 598 -0.06 -19.94 -14.77
C GLU A 598 -0.22 -20.52 -16.17
N LEU A 599 0.12 -19.76 -17.22
CA LEU A 599 0.31 -20.28 -18.58
C LEU A 599 1.82 -20.35 -18.82
N SER A 600 2.35 -21.52 -19.15
CA SER A 600 3.79 -21.70 -19.36
C SER A 600 4.10 -22.70 -20.47
N ASP A 601 5.34 -22.69 -20.96
CA ASP A 601 5.85 -23.56 -22.02
C ASP A 601 7.26 -24.07 -21.63
N SER A 602 7.98 -24.70 -22.57
CA SER A 602 9.34 -25.21 -22.33
C SER A 602 10.43 -24.12 -22.18
N ARG A 603 10.12 -22.82 -22.22
CA ARG A 603 11.14 -21.76 -22.11
C ARG A 603 11.81 -21.79 -20.74
N ILE A 604 13.12 -21.59 -20.76
CA ILE A 604 13.97 -21.37 -19.60
C ILE A 604 14.65 -20.01 -19.78
N ALA A 605 14.80 -19.29 -18.68
CA ALA A 605 15.62 -18.09 -18.54
C ALA A 605 16.69 -18.36 -17.45
N THR A 606 17.44 -17.35 -17.06
CA THR A 606 18.28 -17.43 -15.85
C THR A 606 18.34 -16.05 -15.24
N PRO A 607 17.93 -15.87 -13.98
CA PRO A 607 17.89 -14.57 -13.35
C PRO A 607 19.31 -14.13 -12.98
N ALA A 608 19.58 -12.84 -12.99
CA ALA A 608 20.79 -12.31 -12.40
C ALA A 608 20.80 -12.56 -10.88
N ASN A 609 21.99 -12.88 -10.36
CA ASN A 609 22.17 -13.18 -8.95
C ASN A 609 21.97 -11.93 -8.09
N ILE A 610 21.56 -12.12 -6.84
CA ILE A 610 21.78 -11.12 -5.79
C ILE A 610 23.30 -10.95 -5.63
N LYS A 611 23.79 -9.72 -5.68
CA LYS A 611 25.22 -9.37 -5.55
C LYS A 611 25.73 -9.85 -4.20
N SER A 612 26.87 -10.55 -4.21
CA SER A 612 27.46 -11.14 -3.00
C SER A 612 27.67 -10.09 -1.90
N ASN A 613 27.23 -10.40 -0.68
CA ASN A 613 27.27 -9.50 0.49
C ASN A 613 26.52 -8.17 0.32
N SER A 614 25.54 -8.07 -0.60
CA SER A 614 24.73 -6.85 -0.77
C SER A 614 23.42 -6.81 0.01
N LEU A 615 22.94 -7.95 0.54
CA LEU A 615 21.77 -7.96 1.42
C LEU A 615 22.12 -7.26 2.73
N VAL A 616 21.44 -6.17 3.07
CA VAL A 616 21.57 -5.40 4.31
C VAL A 616 20.22 -5.35 5.03
N VAL A 617 20.26 -5.42 6.37
CA VAL A 617 19.08 -5.66 7.22
C VAL A 617 19.06 -4.67 8.39
N GLU A 618 18.08 -3.76 8.46
CA GLU A 618 17.84 -2.85 9.59
C GLU A 618 16.77 -3.43 10.54
N VAL A 619 17.14 -3.59 11.82
CA VAL A 619 16.24 -4.13 12.87
C VAL A 619 15.33 -3.02 13.43
N LYS A 620 14.02 -3.28 13.45
CA LYS A 620 12.93 -2.42 13.92
C LYS A 620 11.99 -3.20 14.84
N GLU A 621 11.14 -2.50 15.59
CA GLU A 621 10.05 -3.08 16.41
C GLU A 621 10.46 -4.26 17.33
N GLU A 622 11.73 -4.32 17.73
CA GLU A 622 12.30 -5.40 18.53
C GLU A 622 11.70 -5.45 19.95
N THR A 623 11.15 -6.60 20.31
CA THR A 623 10.56 -6.91 21.62
C THR A 623 11.32 -8.07 22.27
N THR A 624 10.98 -8.42 23.51
CA THR A 624 11.55 -9.63 24.15
C THR A 624 11.20 -10.95 23.45
N LYS A 625 10.25 -10.96 22.50
CA LYS A 625 9.82 -12.16 21.76
C LYS A 625 9.69 -12.00 20.25
N SER A 626 10.04 -10.86 19.67
CA SER A 626 9.93 -10.66 18.22
C SER A 626 10.80 -9.52 17.72
N LEU A 627 10.95 -9.40 16.40
CA LEU A 627 11.47 -8.22 15.73
C LEU A 627 10.86 -8.04 14.34
N SER A 628 11.00 -6.85 13.78
CA SER A 628 10.71 -6.55 12.38
C SER A 628 11.99 -6.20 11.63
N LEU A 629 12.06 -6.54 10.35
CA LEU A 629 13.23 -6.30 9.51
C LEU A 629 12.87 -5.43 8.30
N LYS A 630 13.64 -4.38 8.06
CA LYS A 630 13.73 -3.71 6.76
C LYS A 630 14.95 -4.26 6.02
N LEU A 631 14.78 -4.60 4.75
CA LEU A 631 15.80 -5.25 3.93
C LEU A 631 16.06 -4.44 2.67
N ASN A 632 17.31 -4.43 2.22
CA ASN A 632 17.76 -3.90 0.94
C ASN A 632 18.79 -4.86 0.32
N TRP A 633 18.85 -4.96 -1.00
CA TRP A 633 19.87 -5.71 -1.71
C TRP A 633 20.18 -5.09 -3.07
N ALA A 634 21.25 -5.54 -3.71
CA ALA A 634 21.55 -5.20 -5.10
C ALA A 634 21.60 -6.47 -5.96
N VAL A 635 21.13 -6.37 -7.21
CA VAL A 635 21.39 -7.39 -8.23
C VAL A 635 22.81 -7.23 -8.77
N ASP A 636 23.47 -8.35 -9.11
CA ASP A 636 24.79 -8.34 -9.76
C ASP A 636 24.65 -7.98 -11.26
N PRO A 637 25.19 -6.85 -11.72
CA PRO A 637 25.12 -6.46 -13.14
C PRO A 637 26.19 -7.17 -14.00
N THR A 638 27.00 -8.07 -13.45
CA THR A 638 28.12 -8.71 -14.15
C THR A 638 27.67 -9.45 -15.41
N GLY A 639 28.11 -8.97 -16.58
CA GLY A 639 27.75 -9.53 -17.88
C GLY A 639 26.46 -8.97 -18.49
N LEU A 640 25.69 -8.17 -17.76
CA LEU A 640 24.51 -7.48 -18.27
C LEU A 640 24.90 -6.20 -19.02
N ASN A 641 24.08 -5.82 -20.00
CA ASN A 641 24.14 -4.52 -20.67
C ASN A 641 22.72 -3.94 -20.70
N PHE A 642 22.50 -2.81 -20.03
CA PHE A 642 21.17 -2.39 -19.59
C PHE A 642 20.91 -0.89 -19.83
N SER A 643 19.67 -0.56 -20.18
CA SER A 643 19.32 0.70 -20.86
C SER A 643 19.51 1.97 -20.02
N ARG A 644 19.47 1.87 -18.68
CA ARG A 644 19.66 3.00 -17.76
C ARG A 644 20.94 2.93 -16.91
N ALA A 645 21.97 2.20 -17.36
CA ALA A 645 23.25 2.08 -16.66
C ALA A 645 23.90 3.42 -16.25
N ASN A 646 23.78 4.47 -17.09
CA ASN A 646 24.30 5.81 -16.77
C ASN A 646 23.63 6.49 -15.55
N TRP A 647 22.44 6.01 -15.13
CA TRP A 647 21.64 6.52 -14.01
C TRP A 647 21.57 5.54 -12.83
N GLY A 648 22.41 4.49 -12.80
CA GLY A 648 22.40 3.52 -11.70
C GLY A 648 21.14 2.65 -11.62
N LEU A 649 20.35 2.57 -12.70
CA LEU A 649 19.12 1.76 -12.75
C LEU A 649 19.26 0.60 -13.74
N LEU A 650 19.10 -0.63 -13.23
CA LEU A 650 18.99 -1.88 -13.97
C LEU A 650 17.55 -2.37 -13.85
N TYR A 651 16.82 -2.54 -14.96
CA TYR A 651 15.47 -3.06 -14.87
C TYR A 651 15.46 -4.57 -14.60
N ASN A 652 14.45 -5.04 -13.86
CA ASN A 652 14.26 -6.47 -13.57
C ASN A 652 14.16 -7.31 -14.87
N ASP A 653 13.57 -6.77 -15.94
CA ASP A 653 13.44 -7.47 -17.23
C ASP A 653 14.79 -7.66 -17.96
N GLU A 654 15.70 -6.69 -17.86
CA GLU A 654 17.11 -6.79 -18.31
C GLU A 654 17.93 -7.81 -17.51
N ALA A 655 17.50 -8.09 -16.28
CA ALA A 655 18.09 -9.07 -15.37
C ALA A 655 17.43 -10.46 -15.46
N ASN A 656 16.42 -10.67 -16.32
CA ASN A 656 15.53 -11.84 -16.33
C ASN A 656 14.85 -12.15 -14.99
N ILE A 657 14.62 -11.15 -14.14
CA ILE A 657 13.95 -11.27 -12.84
C ILE A 657 12.47 -10.90 -13.03
N ASP A 658 11.55 -11.69 -12.46
CA ASP A 658 10.15 -11.29 -12.31
C ASP A 658 9.94 -10.64 -10.94
N HIS A 659 10.37 -11.33 -9.88
CA HIS A 659 10.29 -10.88 -8.49
C HIS A 659 11.44 -11.46 -7.65
N PHE A 660 11.54 -11.00 -6.41
CA PHE A 660 12.39 -11.53 -5.35
C PHE A 660 11.53 -12.26 -4.33
N GLU A 661 12.07 -13.37 -3.80
CA GLU A 661 11.46 -14.13 -2.71
C GLU A 661 12.30 -13.93 -1.44
N ILE A 662 11.64 -13.53 -0.36
CA ILE A 662 12.25 -13.27 0.95
C ILE A 662 12.03 -14.49 1.83
N MET A 663 13.14 -15.05 2.32
CA MET A 663 13.22 -16.34 2.99
C MET A 663 13.55 -16.17 4.47
N TYR A 664 13.03 -17.07 5.29
CA TYR A 664 13.34 -17.19 6.71
C TYR A 664 13.76 -18.63 7.05
N LYS A 665 14.71 -18.79 7.98
CA LYS A 665 14.95 -20.04 8.72
C LYS A 665 15.41 -19.74 10.15
N ASN A 666 15.07 -20.63 11.08
CA ASN A 666 15.57 -20.61 12.45
C ASN A 666 16.73 -21.60 12.59
N GLY A 667 17.92 -21.09 12.93
CA GLY A 667 19.17 -21.84 12.90
C GLY A 667 19.76 -22.02 11.49
N GLU A 668 21.08 -22.16 11.40
CA GLU A 668 21.83 -22.33 10.14
C GLU A 668 21.26 -23.44 9.25
N ASN A 669 20.90 -24.57 9.85
CA ASN A 669 20.37 -25.76 9.18
C ASN A 669 18.83 -25.87 9.29
N GLY A 670 18.14 -24.75 9.57
CA GLY A 670 16.69 -24.70 9.73
C GLY A 670 15.90 -25.02 8.46
N LYS A 671 14.61 -25.30 8.64
CA LYS A 671 13.64 -25.34 7.54
C LYS A 671 13.51 -23.95 6.92
N ILE A 672 13.49 -23.87 5.59
CA ILE A 672 13.36 -22.62 4.85
C ILE A 672 11.88 -22.39 4.51
N SER A 673 11.38 -21.22 4.89
CA SER A 673 10.04 -20.73 4.54
C SER A 673 10.15 -19.45 3.72
N GLU A 674 9.36 -19.33 2.66
CA GLU A 674 9.10 -18.03 2.03
C GLU A 674 8.12 -17.25 2.90
N ILE A 675 8.49 -16.03 3.30
CA ILE A 675 7.70 -15.18 4.19
C ILE A 675 7.15 -13.91 3.51
N ALA A 676 7.72 -13.52 2.37
CA ALA A 676 7.25 -12.44 1.52
C ALA A 676 7.82 -12.56 0.10
N ARG A 677 7.21 -11.86 -0.87
CA ARG A 677 7.77 -11.63 -2.21
C ARG A 677 7.56 -10.18 -2.64
N THR A 678 8.39 -9.67 -3.54
CA THR A 678 8.36 -8.26 -3.99
C THR A 678 9.07 -8.08 -5.33
N THR A 679 8.71 -7.06 -6.11
CA THR A 679 9.47 -6.66 -7.32
C THR A 679 10.57 -5.63 -7.05
N GLY A 680 10.43 -4.83 -5.99
CA GLY A 680 11.42 -3.82 -5.60
C GLY A 680 12.65 -4.44 -4.95
N TRP A 681 13.78 -3.70 -4.92
CA TRP A 681 15.06 -4.15 -4.36
C TRP A 681 15.17 -3.90 -2.83
N SER A 682 14.01 -3.77 -2.20
CA SER A 682 13.79 -3.56 -0.77
C SER A 682 12.57 -4.32 -0.30
N GLY A 683 12.58 -4.78 0.95
CA GLY A 683 11.48 -5.55 1.53
C GLY A 683 11.29 -5.30 3.02
N PHE A 684 10.12 -5.62 3.53
CA PHE A 684 9.80 -5.54 4.96
C PHE A 684 9.24 -6.89 5.44
N ALA A 685 9.72 -7.36 6.59
CA ALA A 685 9.28 -8.57 7.25
C ALA A 685 8.92 -8.23 8.70
N GLY A 686 7.64 -7.95 8.96
CA GLY A 686 7.13 -7.51 10.26
C GLY A 686 6.89 -8.65 11.26
N ASN A 687 7.27 -8.46 12.51
CA ASN A 687 6.96 -9.34 13.65
C ASN A 687 7.34 -10.84 13.42
N ILE A 688 8.61 -11.09 13.09
CA ILE A 688 9.24 -12.42 13.21
C ILE A 688 9.23 -12.80 14.69
N VAL A 689 8.55 -13.88 15.05
CA VAL A 689 8.36 -14.34 16.45
C VAL A 689 9.46 -15.32 16.87
N PHE A 690 9.84 -15.27 18.15
CA PHE A 690 10.70 -16.23 18.83
C PHE A 690 9.87 -17.13 19.76
N GLU A 691 9.96 -18.44 19.55
CA GLU A 691 9.42 -19.49 20.42
C GLU A 691 10.25 -19.62 21.71
N GLY A 692 11.56 -19.33 21.66
CA GLY A 692 12.44 -19.41 22.83
C GLY A 692 13.79 -18.68 22.72
N ASP A 693 14.55 -18.68 23.80
CA ASP A 693 15.86 -18.01 23.90
C ASP A 693 16.95 -18.64 23.01
N SER A 694 16.70 -19.84 22.48
CA SER A 694 17.59 -20.55 21.55
C SER A 694 17.41 -20.17 20.08
N ASP A 695 16.40 -19.36 19.73
CA ASP A 695 16.11 -19.06 18.32
C ASP A 695 17.16 -18.12 17.72
N GLU A 696 17.70 -18.55 16.59
CA GLU A 696 18.68 -17.85 15.76
C GLU A 696 18.03 -17.48 14.42
N PRO A 697 17.45 -16.28 14.26
CA PRO A 697 16.77 -15.92 13.03
C PRO A 697 17.77 -15.63 11.90
N TYR A 698 17.63 -16.33 10.79
CA TYR A 698 18.29 -16.03 9.51
C TYR A 698 17.24 -15.52 8.52
N VAL A 699 17.54 -14.41 7.85
CA VAL A 699 16.74 -13.88 6.75
C VAL A 699 17.56 -13.87 5.46
N GLY A 700 16.92 -14.11 4.33
CA GLY A 700 17.61 -14.17 3.05
C GLY A 700 16.74 -13.72 1.88
N VAL A 701 17.37 -13.51 0.73
CA VAL A 701 16.68 -13.14 -0.51
C VAL A 701 17.28 -13.88 -1.71
N ARG A 702 16.43 -14.25 -2.67
CA ARG A 702 16.82 -14.76 -4.00
C ARG A 702 15.99 -14.11 -5.12
N SER A 703 16.58 -14.03 -6.31
CA SER A 703 15.88 -13.66 -7.54
C SER A 703 15.07 -14.86 -8.05
N ALA A 704 13.80 -14.65 -8.40
CA ALA A 704 12.98 -15.59 -9.16
C ALA A 704 12.83 -15.12 -10.61
N SER A 705 13.00 -16.03 -11.58
CA SER A 705 13.11 -15.63 -12.98
C SER A 705 11.77 -15.48 -13.69
N VAL A 706 11.79 -14.72 -14.79
CA VAL A 706 10.69 -14.55 -15.77
C VAL A 706 10.24 -15.84 -16.47
N ASP A 707 10.77 -17.01 -16.10
CA ASP A 707 10.31 -18.33 -16.55
C ASP A 707 9.49 -19.11 -15.49
N PHE A 708 9.39 -18.59 -14.25
CA PHE A 708 8.81 -19.23 -13.06
C PHE A 708 9.34 -20.64 -12.75
N LYS A 709 10.59 -20.92 -13.12
CA LYS A 709 11.25 -22.24 -12.96
C LYS A 709 12.69 -22.11 -12.45
N THR A 710 13.39 -21.02 -12.73
CA THR A 710 14.79 -20.79 -12.35
C THR A 710 14.93 -19.67 -11.32
N TYR A 711 15.94 -19.80 -10.46
CA TYR A 711 16.18 -18.96 -9.31
C TYR A 711 17.67 -18.67 -9.15
N SER A 712 18.02 -17.58 -8.47
CA SER A 712 19.39 -17.40 -7.99
C SER A 712 19.65 -18.19 -6.71
N PRO A 713 20.91 -18.40 -6.31
CA PRO A 713 21.25 -18.73 -4.93
C PRO A 713 20.72 -17.67 -3.96
N ILE A 714 20.49 -18.07 -2.71
CA ILE A 714 20.09 -17.17 -1.63
C ILE A 714 21.33 -16.48 -1.03
N GLN A 715 21.24 -15.17 -0.79
CA GLN A 715 22.13 -14.49 0.17
C GLN A 715 21.47 -14.53 1.55
N TRP A 716 22.20 -14.99 2.58
CA TRP A 716 21.68 -15.11 3.95
C TRP A 716 22.39 -14.15 4.91
N VAL A 717 21.62 -13.53 5.82
CA VAL A 717 22.10 -12.75 6.96
C VAL A 717 21.53 -13.36 8.25
N LYS A 718 22.40 -13.68 9.21
CA LYS A 718 21.99 -14.03 10.58
C LYS A 718 21.73 -12.73 11.36
N VAL A 719 20.59 -12.65 12.04
CA VAL A 719 20.24 -11.47 12.87
C VAL A 719 20.41 -11.84 14.34
N GLU A 720 21.53 -11.44 14.95
CA GLU A 720 21.72 -11.63 16.39
C GLU A 720 20.71 -10.79 17.19
N ARG A 721 20.08 -11.41 18.19
CA ARG A 721 18.98 -10.84 18.99
C ARG A 721 19.49 -9.92 20.10
N SER A 722 18.77 -8.84 20.39
CA SER A 722 19.11 -7.97 21.51
C SER A 722 18.82 -8.65 22.85
N THR A 723 19.82 -8.66 23.73
CA THR A 723 19.70 -9.13 25.12
C THR A 723 19.46 -7.97 26.10
N SER A 724 18.94 -6.82 25.62
CA SER A 724 18.70 -5.66 26.47
C SER A 724 17.52 -5.90 27.42
N PRO A 725 17.67 -5.68 28.74
CA PRO A 725 16.56 -5.80 29.69
C PRO A 725 15.48 -4.73 29.49
N ASN A 726 15.75 -3.72 28.66
CA ASN A 726 14.86 -2.59 28.39
C ASN A 726 14.03 -2.77 27.10
N LEU A 727 14.08 -3.94 26.45
CA LEU A 727 13.17 -4.25 25.35
C LEU A 727 11.72 -4.28 25.86
N PRO A 728 10.74 -3.76 25.09
CA PRO A 728 9.35 -3.91 25.44
C PRO A 728 8.93 -5.38 25.44
N ALA A 729 7.91 -5.70 26.23
CA ALA A 729 7.18 -6.96 26.06
C ALA A 729 6.47 -6.96 24.68
N PRO A 730 6.30 -8.14 24.04
CA PRO A 730 5.46 -8.24 22.85
C PRO A 730 4.03 -7.76 23.17
N LYS A 731 3.42 -7.02 22.24
CA LYS A 731 1.99 -6.72 22.31
C LYS A 731 1.16 -7.97 22.00
N ASP A 732 0.03 -8.10 22.71
CA ASP A 732 -1.00 -9.10 22.40
C ASP A 732 -1.83 -8.62 21.21
N ASN A 733 -1.41 -9.01 20.01
CA ASN A 733 -2.06 -8.69 18.74
C ASN A 733 -3.05 -9.79 18.28
N THR A 734 -3.60 -10.57 19.22
CA THR A 734 -4.52 -11.69 18.93
C THR A 734 -5.82 -11.19 18.29
N TYR A 735 -6.37 -10.10 18.83
CA TYR A 735 -7.49 -9.37 18.23
C TYR A 735 -6.96 -8.25 17.32
N CYS A 736 -7.72 -7.89 16.28
CA CYS A 736 -7.47 -6.69 15.48
C CYS A 736 -7.38 -5.42 16.36
N GLU A 737 -6.63 -4.38 15.95
CA GLU A 737 -6.66 -3.07 16.61
C GLU A 737 -7.83 -2.20 16.09
N SER A 738 -8.28 -1.25 16.92
CA SER A 738 -9.24 -0.20 16.57
C SER A 738 -8.69 1.16 17.01
N VAL A 739 -8.11 1.92 16.08
CA VAL A 739 -7.33 3.14 16.36
C VAL A 739 -7.95 4.37 15.70
N VAL A 740 -7.46 5.56 16.01
CA VAL A 740 -7.77 6.77 15.23
C VAL A 740 -6.96 6.85 13.95
N ASN A 741 -7.60 7.26 12.86
CA ASN A 741 -6.90 7.62 11.63
C ASN A 741 -6.01 8.86 11.88
N PRO A 742 -4.66 8.76 11.79
CA PRO A 742 -3.75 9.84 12.12
C PRO A 742 -3.76 10.99 11.09
N ALA A 743 -4.46 10.84 9.97
CA ALA A 743 -4.63 11.84 8.92
C ALA A 743 -6.05 12.45 8.87
N ALA A 744 -6.93 12.12 9.82
CA ALA A 744 -8.27 12.71 9.90
C ALA A 744 -8.22 14.22 10.26
N GLU A 745 -9.04 15.03 9.58
CA GLU A 745 -9.09 16.48 9.84
C GLU A 745 -9.53 16.75 11.28
N GLY A 746 -8.70 17.47 12.06
CA GLY A 746 -8.95 17.79 13.47
C GLY A 746 -8.52 16.71 14.47
N VAL A 747 -7.85 15.63 14.04
CA VAL A 747 -7.44 14.51 14.90
C VAL A 747 -6.66 14.93 16.16
N ASP A 748 -5.85 15.99 16.10
CA ASP A 748 -5.05 16.43 17.24
C ASP A 748 -5.91 17.02 18.38
N ILE A 749 -7.02 17.68 18.04
CA ILE A 749 -7.99 18.17 19.03
C ILE A 749 -8.78 16.99 19.61
N ALA A 750 -9.13 16.00 18.78
CA ALA A 750 -9.75 14.77 19.25
C ALA A 750 -8.83 13.99 20.20
N ARG A 751 -7.53 13.89 19.93
CA ARG A 751 -6.52 13.29 20.83
C ARG A 751 -6.44 13.99 22.19
N GLU A 752 -6.61 15.30 22.24
CA GLU A 752 -6.66 16.05 23.52
C GLU A 752 -7.96 15.82 24.31
N GLN A 753 -9.07 15.46 23.66
CA GLN A 753 -10.42 15.61 24.21
C GLN A 753 -11.30 14.35 24.24
N ARG A 754 -11.01 13.32 23.44
CA ARG A 754 -11.85 12.13 23.27
C ARG A 754 -11.34 10.96 24.09
N TYR A 755 -11.70 10.91 25.37
CA TYR A 755 -11.41 9.77 26.24
C TYR A 755 -12.49 9.56 27.30
N VAL A 756 -12.48 8.36 27.88
CA VAL A 756 -13.40 7.94 28.96
C VAL A 756 -12.72 8.15 30.32
N GLU A 757 -13.32 8.95 31.21
CA GLU A 757 -12.83 9.21 32.57
C GLU A 757 -13.13 8.06 33.54
N SER A 758 -14.25 7.37 33.33
CA SER A 758 -14.65 6.22 34.13
C SER A 758 -15.43 5.20 33.31
N PHE A 759 -15.17 3.91 33.53
CA PHE A 759 -15.89 2.80 32.92
C PHE A 759 -16.02 1.68 33.96
N THR A 760 -17.25 1.34 34.34
CA THR A 760 -17.54 0.40 35.43
C THR A 760 -18.70 -0.53 35.09
N THR A 761 -18.83 -1.63 35.83
CA THR A 761 -20.02 -2.50 35.75
C THR A 761 -20.63 -2.76 37.13
N THR A 762 -21.87 -3.22 37.15
CA THR A 762 -22.51 -3.84 38.30
C THR A 762 -23.26 -5.10 37.87
N GLY A 763 -23.48 -6.02 38.81
CA GLY A 763 -24.18 -7.30 38.57
C GLY A 763 -23.27 -8.47 38.12
N ALA A 764 -22.02 -8.21 37.74
CA ALA A 764 -21.03 -9.24 37.41
C ALA A 764 -20.43 -9.89 38.68
N ASP A 765 -19.84 -11.09 38.54
CA ASP A 765 -19.10 -11.78 39.61
C ASP A 765 -17.83 -11.02 40.02
N GLN A 766 -17.15 -10.44 39.04
CA GLN A 766 -16.12 -9.42 39.21
C GLN A 766 -16.43 -8.31 38.22
N ASN A 767 -16.52 -7.08 38.71
CA ASN A 767 -16.92 -5.92 37.91
C ASN A 767 -15.71 -5.17 37.37
N LEU A 768 -15.91 -4.46 36.26
CA LEU A 768 -14.95 -3.47 35.79
C LEU A 768 -14.94 -2.25 36.71
N ASP A 769 -13.75 -1.70 36.93
CA ASP A 769 -13.48 -0.50 37.70
C ASP A 769 -12.28 0.22 37.06
N TYR A 770 -12.52 0.93 35.95
CA TYR A 770 -11.50 1.62 35.16
C TYR A 770 -11.67 3.14 35.28
N HIS A 771 -10.53 3.84 35.37
CA HIS A 771 -10.47 5.29 35.52
C HIS A 771 -9.28 5.89 34.77
N ALA A 772 -9.49 7.04 34.13
CA ALA A 772 -8.46 7.86 33.49
C ALA A 772 -8.64 9.35 33.80
N SER A 773 -7.53 10.08 33.87
CA SER A 773 -7.49 11.53 34.11
C SER A 773 -6.95 12.33 32.92
N ALA A 774 -6.56 11.65 31.85
CA ALA A 774 -5.94 12.19 30.64
C ALA A 774 -6.23 11.25 29.45
N PRO A 775 -6.10 11.72 28.19
CA PRO A 775 -6.21 10.87 27.01
C PRO A 775 -5.06 9.88 26.88
N GLN A 776 -5.19 8.94 25.92
CA GLN A 776 -4.19 7.89 25.66
C GLN A 776 -2.86 8.51 25.19
N PRO A 777 -1.72 8.34 25.91
CA PRO A 777 -0.49 9.08 25.65
C PRO A 777 0.16 8.87 24.28
N ASP A 778 0.01 7.68 23.69
CA ASP A 778 0.59 7.34 22.38
C ASP A 778 -0.17 7.94 21.18
N GLY A 779 -1.30 8.61 21.41
CA GLY A 779 -2.11 9.25 20.35
C GLY A 779 -2.79 8.28 19.37
N THR A 780 -2.78 6.96 19.64
CA THR A 780 -3.54 5.95 18.88
C THR A 780 -5.04 6.02 19.14
N GLN A 781 -5.45 6.63 20.26
CA GLN A 781 -6.82 6.62 20.78
C GLN A 781 -7.37 5.22 21.10
N TYR A 782 -6.49 4.22 21.21
CA TYR A 782 -6.83 2.84 21.57
C TYR A 782 -6.29 2.50 22.96
N VAL A 783 -7.17 2.15 23.89
CA VAL A 783 -6.83 1.83 25.26
C VAL A 783 -6.94 0.32 25.49
N ASN A 784 -5.81 -0.35 25.64
CA ASN A 784 -5.75 -1.72 26.13
C ASN A 784 -5.80 -1.71 27.67
N ALA A 785 -7.00 -1.84 28.24
CA ALA A 785 -7.27 -1.96 29.68
C ALA A 785 -7.60 -3.42 30.06
N THR A 786 -6.95 -4.39 29.41
CA THR A 786 -7.33 -5.81 29.51
C THR A 786 -6.87 -6.52 30.79
N ASP A 787 -6.08 -5.82 31.61
CA ASP A 787 -5.80 -6.14 33.01
C ASP A 787 -7.01 -5.87 33.93
N HIS A 788 -7.90 -4.94 33.56
CA HIS A 788 -9.22 -4.82 34.16
C HIS A 788 -10.13 -5.93 33.61
N VAL A 789 -10.33 -6.99 34.40
CA VAL A 789 -11.10 -8.18 33.99
C VAL A 789 -12.54 -8.15 34.51
N LEU A 790 -13.49 -8.28 33.59
CA LEU A 790 -14.90 -8.57 33.82
C LEU A 790 -15.10 -10.09 33.99
N LYS A 791 -15.63 -10.56 35.12
CA LYS A 791 -15.96 -12.00 35.29
C LYS A 791 -17.47 -12.21 35.35
N VAL A 792 -17.97 -13.09 34.51
CA VAL A 792 -19.40 -13.30 34.24
C VAL A 792 -19.74 -14.77 33.99
N LYS A 793 -21.03 -15.08 34.07
CA LYS A 793 -21.60 -16.38 33.73
C LYS A 793 -22.41 -16.32 32.43
N GLN A 794 -22.46 -17.45 31.73
CA GLN A 794 -23.48 -17.72 30.70
C GLN A 794 -24.89 -17.36 31.22
N GLY A 795 -25.61 -16.51 30.49
CA GLY A 795 -26.96 -16.05 30.89
C GLY A 795 -27.00 -14.93 31.93
N GLN A 796 -25.87 -14.37 32.38
CA GLN A 796 -25.84 -13.29 33.37
C GLN A 796 -26.12 -11.92 32.72
N THR A 797 -27.13 -11.21 33.23
CA THR A 797 -27.37 -9.80 32.91
C THR A 797 -26.47 -8.92 33.77
N ILE A 798 -25.82 -7.93 33.16
CA ILE A 798 -24.97 -6.94 33.84
C ILE A 798 -25.29 -5.52 33.36
N THR A 799 -25.00 -4.55 34.23
CA THR A 799 -25.26 -3.13 33.99
C THR A 799 -23.93 -2.38 33.89
N LEU A 800 -23.57 -1.94 32.69
CA LEU A 800 -22.38 -1.15 32.37
C LEU A 800 -22.69 0.33 32.54
N SER A 801 -21.76 1.11 33.10
CA SER A 801 -21.82 2.58 33.15
C SER A 801 -20.48 3.19 32.74
N PHE A 802 -20.50 4.29 31.98
CA PHE A 802 -19.29 5.06 31.67
C PHE A 802 -19.54 6.57 31.68
N LYS A 803 -18.47 7.36 31.81
CA LYS A 803 -18.49 8.81 31.60
C LYS A 803 -17.24 9.25 30.83
N ALA A 804 -17.45 10.12 29.84
CA ALA A 804 -16.40 10.77 29.07
C ALA A 804 -15.97 12.13 29.64
N TYR A 805 -14.80 12.59 29.24
CA TYR A 805 -14.23 13.89 29.64
C TYR A 805 -15.14 15.06 29.22
N ASP A 806 -15.49 15.95 30.15
CA ASP A 806 -16.47 17.01 29.90
C ASP A 806 -15.86 18.27 29.24
N THR A 807 -15.94 18.27 27.91
CA THR A 807 -15.48 19.37 27.05
C THR A 807 -16.39 20.60 27.05
N SER A 808 -17.49 20.63 27.81
CA SER A 808 -18.49 21.74 27.82
C SER A 808 -17.91 23.12 28.12
N THR A 809 -16.74 23.18 28.75
CA THR A 809 -16.10 24.42 29.20
C THR A 809 -14.94 24.89 28.30
N LEU A 810 -14.60 24.13 27.26
CA LEU A 810 -13.46 24.40 26.39
C LEU A 810 -13.79 25.41 25.28
N SER A 811 -12.77 26.13 24.81
CA SER A 811 -12.91 27.13 23.73
C SER A 811 -13.03 26.52 22.33
N LYS A 812 -12.56 25.28 22.17
CA LYS A 812 -12.89 24.37 21.07
C LYS A 812 -13.42 23.09 21.69
N VAL A 813 -14.56 22.61 21.22
CA VAL A 813 -15.26 21.44 21.75
C VAL A 813 -15.24 20.37 20.67
N ASP A 814 -14.56 19.26 20.91
CA ASP A 814 -14.48 18.10 20.01
C ASP A 814 -14.41 16.77 20.77
N GLY A 815 -15.04 16.68 21.95
CA GLY A 815 -15.07 15.48 22.79
C GLY A 815 -16.02 14.36 22.32
N LEU A 816 -16.13 13.29 23.11
CA LEU A 816 -16.96 12.12 22.81
C LEU A 816 -18.47 12.42 22.68
N ARG A 817 -18.93 13.61 23.08
CA ARG A 817 -20.27 14.12 22.75
C ARG A 817 -20.55 14.20 21.25
N PHE A 818 -19.53 14.19 20.40
CA PHE A 818 -19.69 14.14 18.94
C PHE A 818 -19.54 12.73 18.36
N CYS A 819 -19.59 11.71 19.24
CA CYS A 819 -19.58 10.30 18.85
C CYS A 819 -20.92 9.60 19.11
N PHE A 820 -21.07 8.46 18.44
CA PHE A 820 -21.88 7.32 18.87
C PHE A 820 -20.91 6.19 19.27
N ALA A 821 -21.39 5.15 19.97
CA ALA A 821 -20.53 4.09 20.50
C ALA A 821 -21.17 2.70 20.34
N LYS A 822 -20.42 1.75 19.78
CA LYS A 822 -20.80 0.34 19.71
C LYS A 822 -19.94 -0.51 20.65
N GLY A 823 -20.55 -1.51 21.29
CA GLY A 823 -19.90 -2.45 22.21
C GLY A 823 -19.95 -3.88 21.69
N TYR A 824 -18.79 -4.53 21.67
CA TYR A 824 -18.56 -5.85 21.09
C TYR A 824 -17.96 -6.79 22.12
N MET A 825 -18.37 -8.07 22.14
CA MET A 825 -17.72 -9.08 22.97
C MET A 825 -17.53 -10.37 22.17
N ASP A 826 -16.32 -10.91 22.21
CA ASP A 826 -16.02 -12.24 21.67
C ASP A 826 -16.74 -13.30 22.53
N LEU A 827 -17.75 -13.93 21.97
CA LEU A 827 -18.62 -14.91 22.63
C LEU A 827 -18.42 -16.33 22.12
N ASP A 828 -17.90 -16.52 20.90
CA ASP A 828 -17.57 -17.86 20.36
C ASP A 828 -16.12 -18.29 20.63
N LYS A 829 -15.22 -17.34 20.92
CA LYS A 829 -13.77 -17.49 21.09
C LYS A 829 -13.06 -17.83 19.77
N SER A 830 -13.43 -17.08 18.73
CA SER A 830 -12.74 -16.96 17.43
C SER A 830 -11.51 -16.05 17.47
N ASP A 831 -11.19 -15.42 18.61
CA ASP A 831 -10.20 -14.35 18.73
C ASP A 831 -10.53 -13.12 17.84
N SER A 832 -11.82 -12.95 17.51
CA SER A 832 -12.36 -11.90 16.63
C SER A 832 -13.56 -11.17 17.27
N PHE A 833 -14.38 -10.49 16.45
CA PHE A 833 -15.62 -9.85 16.89
C PHE A 833 -16.64 -9.85 15.74
N GLU A 834 -17.77 -10.53 15.89
CA GLU A 834 -18.82 -10.60 14.87
C GLU A 834 -19.69 -9.32 14.85
N PRO A 835 -19.56 -8.45 13.84
CA PRO A 835 -19.93 -7.03 13.97
C PRO A 835 -21.42 -6.73 13.83
N ASP A 836 -22.12 -7.57 13.07
CA ASP A 836 -23.58 -7.52 12.84
C ASP A 836 -24.26 -8.80 13.39
N GLY A 837 -23.54 -9.59 14.19
CA GLY A 837 -24.03 -10.77 14.91
C GLY A 837 -24.56 -10.46 16.31
N ASP A 838 -24.66 -11.49 17.17
CA ASP A 838 -25.06 -11.32 18.58
C ASP A 838 -23.93 -10.89 19.52
N GLU A 839 -22.71 -10.75 18.98
CA GLU A 839 -21.56 -10.16 19.66
C GLU A 839 -21.61 -8.63 19.72
N LEU A 840 -22.43 -7.97 18.89
CA LEU A 840 -22.80 -6.57 19.05
C LEU A 840 -23.78 -6.40 20.24
N LEU A 841 -23.22 -6.25 21.43
CA LEU A 841 -23.96 -6.14 22.69
C LEU A 841 -24.80 -4.86 22.79
N PHE A 842 -24.32 -3.75 22.21
CA PHE A 842 -25.01 -2.46 22.26
C PHE A 842 -24.55 -1.44 21.22
N ASP A 843 -25.47 -0.54 20.84
CA ASP A 843 -25.23 0.69 20.08
C ASP A 843 -25.87 1.87 20.84
N LEU A 844 -25.12 2.97 20.99
CA LEU A 844 -25.42 4.11 21.87
C LEU A 844 -25.16 5.44 21.14
N GLY A 845 -26.07 6.40 21.26
CA GLY A 845 -25.97 7.71 20.58
C GLY A 845 -26.80 7.73 19.29
N THR A 846 -26.39 8.51 18.28
CA THR A 846 -27.09 8.57 16.98
C THR A 846 -26.16 9.12 15.88
N VAL A 847 -26.10 8.47 14.71
CA VAL A 847 -25.34 8.97 13.56
C VAL A 847 -25.89 10.32 13.07
N ARG A 848 -25.02 11.18 12.56
CA ARG A 848 -25.22 12.60 12.16
C ARG A 848 -25.72 13.53 13.29
N LYS A 849 -25.52 13.16 14.56
CA LYS A 849 -25.98 13.92 15.74
C LYS A 849 -25.03 13.74 16.93
N GLY A 850 -24.91 14.76 17.79
CA GLY A 850 -24.19 14.65 19.05
C GLY A 850 -24.99 13.98 20.18
N THR A 851 -24.26 13.39 21.14
CA THR A 851 -24.72 12.70 22.35
C THR A 851 -24.07 13.33 23.61
N PRO A 852 -24.46 14.56 24.03
CA PRO A 852 -23.84 15.26 25.18
C PRO A 852 -23.94 14.50 26.52
N GLU A 853 -24.84 13.53 26.62
CA GLU A 853 -25.05 12.68 27.78
C GLU A 853 -23.78 11.90 28.16
N PHE A 854 -23.00 11.44 27.16
CA PHE A 854 -21.73 10.71 27.37
C PHE A 854 -20.75 11.47 28.27
N GLU A 855 -20.68 12.79 28.14
CA GLU A 855 -19.74 13.65 28.86
C GLU A 855 -20.32 14.26 30.13
N THR A 856 -21.61 14.63 30.11
CA THR A 856 -22.21 15.48 31.15
C THR A 856 -22.75 14.69 32.35
N VAL A 857 -23.49 13.62 32.09
CA VAL A 857 -24.11 12.76 33.13
C VAL A 857 -23.55 11.33 33.14
N GLY A 858 -22.87 10.93 32.07
CA GLY A 858 -22.50 9.55 31.81
C GLY A 858 -23.65 8.75 31.21
N TYR A 859 -23.36 7.53 30.76
CA TYR A 859 -24.31 6.65 30.12
C TYR A 859 -24.33 5.29 30.82
N THR A 860 -25.51 4.67 30.92
CA THR A 860 -25.71 3.34 31.53
C THR A 860 -26.45 2.44 30.55
N LYS A 861 -25.99 1.19 30.41
CA LYS A 861 -26.56 0.19 29.50
C LYS A 861 -26.56 -1.20 30.15
N GLU A 862 -27.70 -1.87 30.08
CA GLU A 862 -27.82 -3.29 30.44
C GLU A 862 -27.66 -4.17 29.20
N PHE A 863 -26.97 -5.30 29.38
CA PHE A 863 -26.88 -6.39 28.41
C PHE A 863 -26.74 -7.73 29.14
N THR A 864 -26.96 -8.83 28.42
CA THR A 864 -26.93 -10.19 28.97
C THR A 864 -25.96 -11.03 28.17
N ILE A 865 -25.03 -11.70 28.85
CA ILE A 865 -24.16 -12.70 28.24
C ILE A 865 -25.04 -13.86 27.75
N PRO A 866 -24.98 -14.28 26.46
CA PRO A 866 -25.79 -15.40 25.99
C PRO A 866 -25.60 -16.68 26.81
N ALA A 867 -26.65 -17.48 26.88
CA ALA A 867 -26.67 -18.70 27.69
C ALA A 867 -25.74 -19.79 27.13
N ASP A 868 -25.27 -19.64 25.90
CA ASP A 868 -24.40 -20.56 25.16
C ASP A 868 -23.01 -19.96 24.86
N ALA A 869 -22.64 -18.81 25.44
CA ALA A 869 -21.32 -18.22 25.24
C ALA A 869 -20.19 -19.19 25.63
N ALA A 870 -19.11 -19.22 24.85
CA ALA A 870 -17.96 -20.08 25.06
C ALA A 870 -17.19 -19.71 26.33
N VAL A 871 -16.68 -20.70 27.08
CA VAL A 871 -16.08 -20.45 28.41
C VAL A 871 -14.57 -20.22 28.35
N GLY A 872 -14.06 -19.49 29.35
CA GLY A 872 -12.67 -19.10 29.49
C GLY A 872 -12.46 -17.61 29.25
N LYS A 873 -11.27 -17.24 28.75
CA LYS A 873 -10.94 -15.85 28.40
C LYS A 873 -11.66 -15.41 27.13
N SER A 874 -11.99 -14.12 27.08
CA SER A 874 -12.64 -13.40 25.98
C SER A 874 -12.26 -11.91 26.08
N ARG A 875 -12.69 -11.08 25.11
CA ARG A 875 -12.48 -9.63 25.07
C ARG A 875 -13.82 -8.88 25.01
N LEU A 876 -13.91 -7.75 25.69
CA LEU A 876 -14.96 -6.74 25.52
C LEU A 876 -14.32 -5.49 24.92
N ARG A 877 -14.79 -5.03 23.77
CA ARG A 877 -14.36 -3.81 23.09
C ARG A 877 -15.49 -2.79 23.05
N VAL A 878 -15.19 -1.51 23.23
CA VAL A 878 -16.12 -0.41 22.93
C VAL A 878 -15.46 0.60 21.99
N VAL A 879 -16.06 0.80 20.82
CA VAL A 879 -15.59 1.70 19.76
C VAL A 879 -16.50 2.93 19.69
N PHE A 880 -15.96 4.09 20.03
CA PHE A 880 -16.59 5.40 19.84
C PHE A 880 -16.19 5.96 18.47
N SER A 881 -17.18 6.20 17.62
CA SER A 881 -16.99 6.74 16.26
C SER A 881 -17.64 8.11 16.14
N ASP A 882 -16.96 9.03 15.46
CA ASP A 882 -17.48 10.37 15.18
C ASP A 882 -18.80 10.27 14.38
N ALA A 883 -19.84 10.94 14.86
CA ALA A 883 -21.18 10.83 14.30
C ALA A 883 -21.30 11.41 12.88
N TRP A 884 -20.31 12.15 12.38
CA TRP A 884 -20.28 12.64 11.00
C TRP A 884 -19.52 11.72 10.04
N PHE A 885 -19.15 10.51 10.49
CA PHE A 885 -18.54 9.47 9.67
C PHE A 885 -19.25 8.13 9.89
N ALA A 886 -19.01 7.17 8.99
CA ALA A 886 -19.53 5.83 9.14
C ALA A 886 -18.76 5.05 10.24
N HIS A 887 -19.37 3.99 10.75
CA HIS A 887 -18.72 3.11 11.71
C HIS A 887 -17.76 2.15 10.98
N PRO A 888 -16.49 2.03 11.38
CA PRO A 888 -15.57 1.05 10.79
C PRO A 888 -15.75 -0.37 11.36
N GLY A 889 -16.62 -0.55 12.37
CA GLY A 889 -16.78 -1.81 13.08
C GLY A 889 -15.85 -1.94 14.30
N PRO A 890 -15.72 -3.16 14.87
CA PRO A 890 -14.76 -3.47 15.92
C PRO A 890 -13.30 -3.33 15.49
N CYS A 891 -12.96 -3.33 14.19
CA CYS A 891 -11.59 -3.28 13.68
C CYS A 891 -11.29 -1.99 12.89
N GLY A 892 -10.01 -1.66 12.71
CA GLY A 892 -9.55 -0.69 11.71
C GLY A 892 -9.39 0.74 12.24
N GLN A 893 -9.58 1.73 11.36
CA GLN A 893 -9.33 3.14 11.68
C GLN A 893 -10.62 3.96 11.77
N THR A 894 -10.81 4.65 12.89
CA THR A 894 -11.90 5.59 13.14
C THR A 894 -11.53 7.00 12.69
N ALA A 895 -12.47 7.72 12.05
CA ALA A 895 -12.33 9.16 11.88
C ALA A 895 -12.50 9.85 13.25
N LYS A 896 -11.41 10.34 13.84
CA LYS A 896 -11.37 10.97 15.19
C LYS A 896 -11.99 10.13 16.32
N GLY A 897 -11.98 8.80 16.28
CA GLY A 897 -12.63 8.00 17.32
C GLY A 897 -11.83 7.85 18.63
N PHE A 898 -12.33 6.93 19.45
CA PHE A 898 -11.68 6.38 20.65
C PHE A 898 -12.16 4.96 20.86
N SER A 899 -11.28 4.04 21.24
CA SER A 899 -11.62 2.64 21.47
C SER A 899 -10.99 2.13 22.76
N ILE A 900 -11.69 1.26 23.48
CA ILE A 900 -11.20 0.67 24.74
C ILE A 900 -11.54 -0.82 24.85
N ASP A 901 -10.55 -1.60 25.28
CA ASP A 901 -10.58 -3.05 25.39
C ASP A 901 -10.42 -3.51 26.84
N PHE A 902 -11.28 -4.42 27.27
CA PHE A 902 -11.29 -5.03 28.60
C PHE A 902 -11.15 -6.56 28.51
N GLY A 903 -10.55 -7.16 29.54
CA GLY A 903 -10.48 -8.62 29.66
C GLY A 903 -11.82 -9.19 30.13
N VAL A 904 -12.20 -10.35 29.62
CA VAL A 904 -13.43 -11.05 30.04
C VAL A 904 -13.08 -12.48 30.44
N GLU A 905 -13.73 -13.00 31.49
CA GLU A 905 -13.71 -14.40 31.87
C GLU A 905 -15.16 -14.91 31.97
N ILE A 906 -15.57 -15.72 30.99
CA ILE A 906 -16.91 -16.31 30.89
C ILE A 906 -16.89 -17.70 31.54
N THR A 907 -17.85 -17.98 32.41
CA THR A 907 -17.97 -19.23 33.15
C THR A 907 -19.38 -19.83 33.04
N GLY A 908 -19.51 -21.15 33.24
CA GLY A 908 -20.79 -21.84 33.22
C GLY A 908 -20.71 -23.28 32.71
N ASP A 909 -21.81 -24.01 32.86
CA ASP A 909 -21.94 -25.44 32.53
C ASP A 909 -22.93 -25.70 31.37
N ASN A 910 -23.44 -24.65 30.71
CA ASN A 910 -24.35 -24.80 29.57
C ASN A 910 -23.58 -25.22 28.31
N PRO A 911 -24.25 -25.88 27.33
CA PRO A 911 -23.67 -26.14 26.02
C PRO A 911 -23.14 -24.85 25.38
N GLN A 912 -21.88 -24.88 24.97
CA GLN A 912 -21.20 -23.73 24.36
C GLN A 912 -21.45 -23.72 22.85
N ARG A 913 -21.55 -22.52 22.27
CA ARG A 913 -21.53 -22.31 20.82
C ARG A 913 -20.19 -22.81 20.24
N PRO A 914 -20.19 -23.37 19.03
CA PRO A 914 -18.95 -23.77 18.37
C PRO A 914 -18.18 -22.53 17.92
N VAL A 915 -16.85 -22.56 18.07
CA VAL A 915 -15.96 -21.63 17.37
C VAL A 915 -16.16 -21.78 15.87
N ALA A 916 -16.15 -20.69 15.10
CA ALA A 916 -16.07 -20.76 13.64
C ALA A 916 -14.86 -21.63 13.21
N PRO A 917 -15.02 -22.61 12.30
CA PRO A 917 -13.92 -23.48 11.91
C PRO A 917 -12.92 -22.72 11.03
N ASP A 918 -11.64 -22.69 11.40
CA ASP A 918 -10.60 -22.18 10.50
C ASP A 918 -10.51 -23.06 9.25
N LEU A 919 -10.85 -22.47 8.10
CA LEU A 919 -10.90 -23.16 6.81
C LEU A 919 -9.54 -23.15 6.07
N HIS A 920 -8.51 -22.43 6.56
CA HIS A 920 -7.17 -22.42 5.95
C HIS A 920 -6.50 -23.80 5.99
N ASP A 921 -5.54 -24.07 5.10
CA ASP A 921 -4.79 -25.33 5.14
C ASP A 921 -3.83 -25.33 6.33
N GLN A 922 -4.05 -26.27 7.25
CA GLN A 922 -3.36 -26.33 8.53
C GLN A 922 -2.05 -27.12 8.48
N GLY A 923 -1.14 -26.80 9.39
CA GLY A 923 0.14 -27.49 9.59
C GLY A 923 1.32 -26.84 8.87
N GLU A 924 2.47 -27.52 8.89
CA GLU A 924 3.73 -26.95 8.43
C GLU A 924 3.74 -26.76 6.89
N ALA A 925 4.08 -25.56 6.45
CA ALA A 925 4.26 -25.20 5.04
C ALA A 925 5.34 -26.04 4.36
N ASP A 926 5.21 -26.24 3.04
CA ASP A 926 6.23 -26.91 2.23
C ASP A 926 7.43 -25.97 2.03
N GLU A 927 8.65 -26.50 1.87
CA GLU A 927 9.80 -25.63 1.55
C GLU A 927 9.66 -25.03 0.13
N PRO A 928 10.19 -23.82 -0.12
CA PRO A 928 10.10 -23.17 -1.43
C PRO A 928 10.68 -24.01 -2.59
N ASP A 929 10.14 -23.82 -3.78
CA ASP A 929 10.56 -24.61 -4.96
C ASP A 929 12.04 -24.37 -5.27
N ARG A 930 12.79 -25.46 -5.51
CA ARG A 930 14.23 -25.45 -5.83
C ARG A 930 15.11 -24.72 -4.81
N VAL A 931 14.78 -24.78 -3.52
CA VAL A 931 15.48 -24.00 -2.48
C VAL A 931 16.75 -24.65 -1.91
N ARG A 932 17.02 -25.95 -2.22
CA ARG A 932 18.16 -26.73 -1.68
C ARG A 932 18.98 -27.43 -2.78
N ASP A 933 19.31 -26.67 -3.80
CA ASP A 933 19.60 -27.19 -5.13
C ASP A 933 21.13 -27.08 -5.52
N GLU A 934 21.72 -27.71 -6.58
CA GLU A 934 23.15 -27.52 -7.02
C GLU A 934 23.57 -26.90 -8.43
N ASP A 935 22.84 -26.97 -9.58
CA ASP A 935 23.04 -26.19 -10.88
C ASP A 935 21.69 -25.75 -11.53
N PRO A 936 21.32 -24.46 -11.70
CA PRO A 936 19.93 -24.11 -12.02
C PRO A 936 19.60 -24.12 -13.51
N THR A 937 20.62 -24.28 -14.38
CA THR A 937 20.43 -24.39 -15.84
C THR A 937 20.26 -25.83 -16.32
N THR A 938 20.76 -26.79 -15.54
CA THR A 938 20.17 -28.13 -15.42
C THR A 938 19.17 -28.11 -14.23
N PRO A 939 19.00 -29.21 -13.49
CA PRO A 939 18.93 -29.06 -12.04
C PRO A 939 20.29 -29.26 -11.36
N PRO A 940 20.51 -28.74 -10.12
CA PRO A 940 19.53 -27.96 -9.32
C PRO A 940 19.44 -26.36 -9.27
N SER A 941 20.28 -25.31 -9.03
CA SER A 941 21.08 -24.77 -7.87
C SER A 941 20.39 -23.85 -6.85
N GLY A 942 21.01 -23.84 -5.66
CA GLY A 942 21.18 -22.74 -4.72
C GLY A 942 22.27 -23.08 -3.69
N VAL A 943 23.55 -22.76 -3.96
CA VAL A 943 24.58 -22.78 -2.91
C VAL A 943 24.26 -21.64 -1.94
N GLU A 944 23.95 -21.98 -0.69
CA GLU A 944 23.69 -20.97 0.35
C GLU A 944 24.95 -20.13 0.58
N ASN A 945 24.90 -18.87 0.18
CA ASN A 945 25.97 -17.92 0.49
C ASN A 945 25.67 -17.31 1.86
N ILE A 946 26.06 -18.04 2.90
CA ILE A 946 26.12 -17.55 4.27
C ILE A 946 27.41 -16.75 4.42
N LYS A 947 27.35 -15.56 5.02
CA LYS A 947 28.56 -14.83 5.43
C LYS A 947 29.20 -15.58 6.60
N GLU A 948 30.31 -16.30 6.38
CA GLU A 948 31.01 -17.16 7.36
C GLU A 948 31.60 -16.41 8.60
N GLY A 949 31.20 -15.17 8.85
CA GLY A 949 31.65 -14.36 9.97
C GLY A 949 30.80 -14.55 11.23
N TYR A 950 31.43 -14.33 12.38
CA TYR A 950 30.71 -14.09 13.65
C TYR A 950 29.75 -12.91 13.46
N ALA A 951 28.44 -13.16 13.51
CA ALA A 951 27.43 -12.16 13.16
C ALA A 951 27.48 -10.89 14.04
N GLY A 952 27.93 -11.02 15.30
CA GLY A 952 28.25 -9.91 16.20
C GLY A 952 27.05 -9.12 16.69
N PHE A 953 27.29 -8.16 17.59
CA PHE A 953 26.24 -7.28 18.08
C PHE A 953 26.76 -5.86 18.30
N SER A 954 26.44 -4.97 17.37
CA SER A 954 26.90 -3.58 17.38
C SER A 954 26.48 -2.82 18.64
N LYS A 955 27.47 -2.23 19.31
CA LYS A 955 27.29 -1.42 20.52
C LYS A 955 28.16 -0.18 20.44
N CYS A 956 27.68 0.90 21.03
CA CYS A 956 28.48 2.07 21.36
C CYS A 956 28.31 2.47 22.83
N TRP A 957 29.28 3.15 23.41
CA TRP A 957 29.12 3.80 24.71
C TRP A 957 29.97 5.06 24.81
N MET A 958 29.52 6.01 25.60
CA MET A 958 30.19 7.30 25.82
C MET A 958 31.14 7.21 27.01
N ASP A 959 32.39 7.64 26.85
CA ASP A 959 33.20 8.13 27.96
C ASP A 959 32.95 9.65 28.13
N PRO A 960 32.25 10.06 29.21
CA PRO A 960 31.91 11.47 29.43
C PRO A 960 33.10 12.31 29.92
N ALA A 961 34.21 11.70 30.35
CA ALA A 961 35.42 12.42 30.76
C ALA A 961 36.29 12.78 29.55
N GLU A 962 36.46 11.87 28.59
CA GLU A 962 37.32 12.07 27.42
C GLU A 962 36.59 12.68 26.20
N ASN A 963 35.26 12.77 26.23
CA ASN A 963 34.43 13.12 25.06
C ASN A 963 34.62 12.12 23.90
N VAL A 964 34.71 10.83 24.21
CA VAL A 964 34.98 9.75 23.26
C VAL A 964 33.81 8.76 23.26
N ILE A 965 33.33 8.42 22.07
CA ILE A 965 32.46 7.26 21.85
C ILE A 965 33.37 6.06 21.60
N PHE A 966 33.17 4.96 22.31
CA PHE A 966 33.76 3.66 22.00
C PHE A 966 32.74 2.79 21.29
N PHE A 967 33.22 1.86 20.47
CA PHE A 967 32.39 0.93 19.70
C PHE A 967 32.85 -0.52 19.88
N GLN A 968 31.90 -1.45 19.75
CA GLN A 968 32.14 -2.89 19.63
C GLN A 968 31.30 -3.41 18.46
N ASP A 969 31.88 -4.27 17.62
CA ASP A 969 31.22 -4.90 16.46
C ASP A 969 30.56 -3.85 15.55
N VAL A 970 31.37 -2.96 14.97
CA VAL A 970 30.93 -1.86 14.08
C VAL A 970 31.89 -1.71 12.89
N GLU A 971 31.38 -1.82 11.67
CA GLU A 971 32.08 -1.52 10.41
C GLU A 971 31.89 -0.04 10.00
N ARG A 972 30.65 0.47 10.15
CA ARG A 972 30.22 1.84 9.86
C ARG A 972 29.28 2.38 10.95
N ALA A 973 29.30 3.69 11.21
CA ALA A 973 28.38 4.34 12.14
C ALA A 973 27.94 5.74 11.69
N TRP A 974 26.66 6.05 11.89
CA TRP A 974 26.03 7.34 11.60
C TRP A 974 25.41 7.89 12.89
N ILE A 975 25.76 9.12 13.25
CA ILE A 975 25.28 9.81 14.44
C ILE A 975 24.30 10.89 13.99
N TYR A 976 23.05 10.78 14.45
CA TYR A 976 21.96 11.70 14.19
C TYR A 976 21.53 12.44 15.47
N THR A 977 20.96 13.63 15.33
CA THR A 977 20.15 14.25 16.40
C THR A 977 18.89 13.41 16.68
N THR A 978 18.17 13.72 17.77
CA THR A 978 16.79 13.22 17.98
C THR A 978 15.76 13.81 17.00
N THR A 979 16.19 14.50 15.94
CA THR A 979 15.32 15.12 14.92
C THR A 979 15.73 14.68 13.51
N GLY A 980 16.32 13.49 13.36
CA GLY A 980 16.73 12.91 12.07
C GLY A 980 17.93 13.57 11.39
N GLN A 981 18.52 14.64 11.94
CA GLN A 981 19.64 15.32 11.28
C GLN A 981 20.96 14.58 11.52
N LEU A 982 21.59 14.10 10.45
CA LEU A 982 22.95 13.54 10.51
C LEU A 982 23.94 14.63 10.96
N VAL A 983 24.73 14.34 12.01
CA VAL A 983 25.80 15.22 12.51
C VAL A 983 27.19 14.65 12.29
N LYS A 984 27.35 13.32 12.15
CA LYS A 984 28.65 12.68 11.93
C LYS A 984 28.51 11.29 11.29
N TYR A 985 29.37 10.98 10.33
CA TYR A 985 29.48 9.66 9.69
C TYR A 985 30.91 9.12 9.88
N VAL A 986 31.04 7.82 10.12
CA VAL A 986 32.30 7.12 10.43
C VAL A 986 32.33 5.77 9.72
N ILE A 987 33.48 5.41 9.16
CA ILE A 987 33.70 4.17 8.41
C ILE A 987 35.04 3.54 8.78
N GLY A 988 35.19 2.25 8.46
CA GLY A 988 36.49 1.57 8.45
C GLY A 988 36.84 0.83 9.74
N ASN A 989 35.83 0.28 10.43
CA ASN A 989 35.96 -0.41 11.72
C ASN A 989 36.45 0.52 12.86
N PRO A 990 35.68 1.56 13.21
CA PRO A 990 36.06 2.46 14.30
C PRO A 990 36.03 1.74 15.65
N GLU A 991 37.15 1.71 16.36
CA GLU A 991 37.18 1.31 17.79
C GLU A 991 36.69 2.44 18.70
N SER A 992 36.96 3.69 18.31
CA SER A 992 36.54 4.89 19.05
C SER A 992 36.48 6.15 18.16
N LEU A 993 35.78 7.18 18.65
CA LEU A 993 35.58 8.46 17.99
C LEU A 993 35.53 9.60 19.01
N ASN A 994 36.44 10.57 18.91
CA ASN A 994 36.29 11.81 19.67
C ASN A 994 35.13 12.64 19.10
N VAL A 995 34.30 13.20 19.99
CA VAL A 995 33.11 14.01 19.68
C VAL A 995 33.04 15.26 20.55
N ALA A 996 34.19 15.84 20.91
CA ALA A 996 34.27 17.06 21.72
C ALA A 996 33.48 18.23 21.10
N GLU A 997 33.37 18.29 19.77
CA GLU A 997 32.66 19.32 19.00
C GLU A 997 31.12 19.20 19.02
N LEU A 998 30.56 18.03 19.34
CA LEU A 998 29.11 17.86 19.49
C LEU A 998 28.60 18.58 20.75
N THR A 999 27.39 19.13 20.73
CA THR A 999 26.76 19.71 21.93
C THR A 999 26.29 18.63 22.91
N SER A 1000 26.26 18.93 24.20
CA SER A 1000 25.57 18.10 25.20
C SER A 1000 24.11 17.87 24.79
N GLY A 1001 23.62 16.63 24.90
CA GLY A 1001 22.32 16.22 24.38
C GLY A 1001 22.23 14.72 24.10
N VAL A 1002 21.08 14.30 23.56
CA VAL A 1002 20.84 12.91 23.12
C VAL A 1002 21.05 12.81 21.62
N TYR A 1003 21.68 11.72 21.19
CA TYR A 1003 21.91 11.36 19.80
C TYR A 1003 21.41 9.94 19.53
N ILE A 1004 21.05 9.66 18.27
CA ILE A 1004 20.78 8.32 17.78
C ILE A 1004 21.98 7.86 16.96
N VAL A 1005 22.60 6.75 17.36
CA VAL A 1005 23.72 6.15 16.64
C VAL A 1005 23.19 4.92 15.89
N LYS A 1006 23.10 5.00 14.55
CA LYS A 1006 22.97 3.81 13.72
C LYS A 1006 24.37 3.19 13.53
N MET A 1007 24.47 1.88 13.62
CA MET A 1007 25.71 1.12 13.46
C MET A 1007 25.44 -0.06 12.54
N GLU A 1008 26.35 -0.32 11.61
CA GLU A 1008 26.33 -1.51 10.74
C GLU A 1008 27.49 -2.44 11.11
N TYR A 1009 27.20 -3.74 11.21
CA TYR A 1009 28.20 -4.79 11.28
C TYR A 1009 27.64 -6.09 10.71
N ASN A 1010 28.45 -6.80 9.93
CA ASN A 1010 28.06 -7.99 9.20
C ASN A 1010 26.70 -7.90 8.50
N ASN A 1011 26.48 -6.75 7.84
CA ASN A 1011 25.28 -6.40 7.09
C ASN A 1011 23.99 -6.21 7.94
N VAL A 1012 24.09 -6.23 9.26
CA VAL A 1012 22.99 -5.91 10.18
C VAL A 1012 23.16 -4.48 10.68
N ILE A 1013 22.12 -3.66 10.53
CA ILE A 1013 22.04 -2.29 11.05
C ILE A 1013 21.21 -2.30 12.34
N ARG A 1014 21.83 -1.79 13.42
CA ARG A 1014 21.19 -1.60 14.74
C ARG A 1014 21.34 -0.14 15.19
N SER A 1015 20.37 0.33 15.98
CA SER A 1015 20.28 1.72 16.41
C SER A 1015 20.30 1.84 17.94
N GLN A 1016 21.08 2.77 18.49
CA GLN A 1016 21.26 2.97 19.93
C GLN A 1016 21.10 4.45 20.32
N LYS A 1017 20.48 4.73 21.49
CA LYS A 1017 20.51 6.08 22.10
C LYS A 1017 21.87 6.30 22.75
N LEU A 1018 22.44 7.48 22.57
CA LEU A 1018 23.69 7.92 23.18
C LEU A 1018 23.47 9.28 23.85
N LEU A 1019 23.83 9.38 25.14
CA LEU A 1019 23.79 10.63 25.90
C LEU A 1019 25.19 11.24 25.96
N LYS A 1020 25.36 12.45 25.42
CA LYS A 1020 26.50 13.32 25.72
C LYS A 1020 26.13 14.28 26.85
N GLN A 1021 26.90 14.26 27.92
CA GLN A 1021 26.84 15.22 29.03
C GLN A 1021 27.61 16.50 28.67
#